data_AF-A0A553PXQ1-F1
#
_entry.id   AF-A0A553PXQ1-F1
#
_cell.length_a   1.000
_cell.length_b   1.000
_cell.length_c   1.000
_cell.angle_alpha   90.00
_cell.angle_beta   90.00
_cell.angle_gamma   90.00
#
_symmetry.space_group_name_H-M   'P 1'
#
loop_
_entity.id
_entity.type
_entity.pdbx_description
1 polymer ?
#
loop_
_entity_poly.entity_id
_entity_poly.type
_entity_poly.pdbx_seq_one_letter_code
_entity_poly.pdbx_strand_id
1 'polypeptide(L)'
;MNMHKSGLGMLRCALRSTLLWKCDISTMKLVPLCYKVKSLASTQPRSDKSKALASKSIRYYCHSASDAAKESTAATATTEVPQNEAENNPLLVYLAQCKSPMEVLDELNRYPISVNEIAKIFYKMWQFTKEMPFEQRQREFKLINEHPEFSALCERLTIEAGALENKFLVRTLRVTVNLAVSHDSRVVQTLLRIAQEHLNQFDLDSLCILSRTLHEMKSSNAQPLREAIRLLLLDHIPETSNVKTLTILMKAVGKDSPLELKKQLASKVFSLSSEFTSADHFHIFTGLANIGLNHTPLLDTCSKKLAENLHDYSFTKLLKVLKCCHEVKYRNYTLFSSISKHMADTIDTWRDQQVLKILQPFEKLNFRPVELLDVLAEKIIQDPENLPINDLLIALRLFSMANHDLKDIKTECTVNLAVSHDSRVVQTLLRVAQEHLNQFDLKSLRILYGTLHEMKSSNAQPLREAIRLLLLDRFPETSNVPTLTTLMHAVGEDSPLELKKQLASKVFSLSSEFTSADHFYIFSGLANIGLKHTPLLDTCSKKLAENLHDYSFTQLLTVLKCCHEVKYRNHTLFSSISKHMADTIDTWRDQQVPEILQAFEELNFRPVELLDVLAERIIQDPENLPINKLLIALRGFSMANHDLKDIKTE
;
A
#
# COMPACT_ATOMS: atom_id res chain seq x y z
N MET A 1 30.23 -10.03 30.25
CA MET A 1 29.19 -8.97 30.12
C MET A 1 29.67 -7.53 30.34
N ASN A 2 30.85 -7.23 30.94
CA ASN A 2 31.27 -5.83 31.16
C ASN A 2 32.21 -5.20 30.10
N MET A 3 32.81 -5.98 29.20
CA MET A 3 33.68 -5.42 28.14
C MET A 3 32.91 -4.71 27.01
N HIS A 4 31.72 -5.21 26.62
CA HIS A 4 30.94 -4.60 25.53
C HIS A 4 30.38 -3.22 25.87
N LYS A 5 29.94 -2.99 27.12
CA LYS A 5 29.48 -1.66 27.58
C LYS A 5 30.60 -0.62 27.62
N SER A 6 31.82 -1.04 27.98
CA SER A 6 33.03 -0.20 27.95
C SER A 6 33.44 0.13 26.52
N GLY A 7 33.41 -0.84 25.60
CA GLY A 7 33.68 -0.64 24.18
C GLY A 7 32.67 0.27 23.48
N LEU A 8 31.37 0.11 23.75
CA LEU A 8 30.31 0.97 23.22
C LEU A 8 30.39 2.39 23.82
N GLY A 9 30.80 2.53 25.08
CA GLY A 9 31.10 3.81 25.72
C GLY A 9 32.30 4.53 25.08
N MET A 10 33.37 3.80 24.78
CA MET A 10 34.55 4.33 24.09
C MET A 10 34.27 4.64 22.63
N LEU A 11 33.49 3.82 21.91
CA LEU A 11 33.02 4.14 20.55
C LEU A 11 32.04 5.31 20.55
N ARG A 12 31.19 5.47 21.58
CA ARG A 12 30.33 6.64 21.78
C ARG A 12 31.15 7.92 21.98
N CYS A 13 32.20 7.85 22.80
CA CYS A 13 33.14 8.97 22.97
C CYS A 13 33.93 9.21 21.68
N ALA A 14 34.41 8.16 21.02
CA ALA A 14 35.17 8.24 19.78
C ALA A 14 34.32 8.80 18.64
N LEU A 15 33.05 8.41 18.48
CA LEU A 15 32.11 8.92 17.46
C LEU A 15 31.60 10.33 17.78
N ARG A 16 31.57 10.74 19.06
CA ARG A 16 31.33 12.14 19.45
C ARG A 16 32.59 13.02 19.28
N SER A 17 33.78 12.46 19.45
CA SER A 17 35.06 13.18 19.34
C SER A 17 35.64 13.14 17.92
N THR A 18 35.29 12.13 17.12
CA THR A 18 35.48 12.13 15.66
C THR A 18 34.34 12.90 15.03
N LEU A 19 34.46 14.22 15.08
CA LEU A 19 34.08 15.04 13.94
C LEU A 19 34.82 14.46 12.73
N LEU A 20 34.21 13.51 12.04
CA LEU A 20 34.75 12.82 10.85
C LEU A 20 34.97 13.78 9.65
N TRP A 21 34.78 15.08 9.87
CA TRP A 21 35.03 16.16 8.92
C TRP A 21 35.60 17.37 9.67
N LYS A 22 36.87 17.33 10.06
CA LYS A 22 37.68 18.54 9.83
C LYS A 22 37.92 18.56 8.33
N CYS A 23 37.11 19.31 7.59
CA CYS A 23 37.48 19.71 6.25
C CYS A 23 38.90 20.28 6.34
N ASP A 24 39.86 19.68 5.64
CA ASP A 24 41.12 20.35 5.35
C ASP A 24 40.79 21.59 4.52
N ILE A 25 40.69 22.72 5.21
CA ILE A 25 40.50 24.07 4.64
C ILE A 25 41.69 24.45 3.72
N SER A 26 42.75 23.63 3.68
CA SER A 26 44.01 23.90 3.01
C SER A 26 44.03 23.69 1.49
N THR A 27 43.01 23.09 0.87
CA THR A 27 42.98 22.86 -0.60
C THR A 27 41.92 23.65 -1.37
N MET A 28 41.22 24.60 -0.75
CA MET A 28 40.34 25.52 -1.48
C MET A 28 41.17 26.64 -2.15
N LYS A 29 41.60 26.42 -3.39
CA LYS A 29 41.90 27.54 -4.29
C LYS A 29 40.60 28.32 -4.53
N LEU A 30 40.66 29.58 -4.11
CA LEU A 30 39.65 30.62 -4.27
C LEU A 30 39.03 30.66 -5.68
N VAL A 31 37.70 30.65 -5.73
CA VAL A 31 36.93 31.41 -6.72
C VAL A 31 36.06 32.38 -5.94
N PRO A 32 36.19 33.71 -6.15
CA PRO A 32 35.54 34.70 -5.31
C PRO A 32 34.09 34.94 -5.77
N LEU A 33 33.13 34.69 -4.89
CA LEU A 33 31.79 35.28 -5.00
C LEU A 33 31.70 36.45 -4.02
N CYS A 34 31.95 37.64 -4.57
CA CYS A 34 31.54 38.91 -3.98
C CYS A 34 30.02 38.89 -3.75
N TYR A 35 29.53 39.32 -2.59
CA TYR A 35 28.72 40.56 -2.47
C TYR A 35 28.34 40.88 -1.01
N LYS A 36 28.85 42.04 -0.58
CA LYS A 36 28.31 43.05 0.35
C LYS A 36 27.42 42.61 1.51
N VAL A 37 28.07 42.42 2.66
CA VAL A 37 27.49 42.66 3.99
C VAL A 37 27.34 44.18 4.21
N LYS A 38 26.14 44.65 4.55
CA LYS A 38 25.96 45.90 5.29
C LYS A 38 26.07 45.57 6.78
N SER A 39 27.06 46.18 7.41
CA SER A 39 27.38 46.04 8.83
C SER A 39 26.51 46.92 9.73
N LEU A 40 26.68 46.68 11.04
CA LEU A 40 26.37 47.48 12.23
C LEU A 40 25.03 47.13 12.90
N ALA A 41 24.95 46.78 14.19
CA ALA A 41 25.97 46.80 15.24
C ALA A 41 25.58 45.87 16.41
N SER A 42 26.60 45.40 17.12
CA SER A 42 26.55 44.72 18.40
C SER A 42 25.96 45.59 19.52
N THR A 43 25.28 44.98 20.48
CA THR A 43 25.53 45.25 21.91
C THR A 43 25.14 44.05 22.75
N GLN A 44 26.09 43.60 23.57
CA GLN A 44 26.01 42.50 24.52
C GLN A 44 25.31 42.92 25.84
N PRO A 45 25.09 41.99 26.79
CA PRO A 45 23.93 41.97 27.70
C PRO A 45 24.23 42.43 29.13
N ARG A 46 23.18 42.65 29.95
CA ARG A 46 23.15 42.25 31.38
C ARG A 46 21.82 42.47 32.12
N SER A 47 21.44 41.42 32.86
CA SER A 47 20.89 41.32 34.23
C SER A 47 19.56 41.98 34.65
N ASP A 48 18.65 41.10 35.08
CA ASP A 48 17.84 41.09 36.30
C ASP A 48 17.28 42.41 36.87
N LYS A 49 15.94 42.50 36.94
CA LYS A 49 15.18 42.45 38.21
C LYS A 49 13.67 42.49 38.01
N SER A 50 13.01 41.62 38.76
CA SER A 50 11.60 41.57 39.18
C SER A 50 10.80 42.87 39.17
N LYS A 51 9.55 42.80 38.67
CA LYS A 51 8.38 43.47 39.26
C LYS A 51 7.09 42.76 38.83
N ALA A 52 6.36 42.24 39.81
CA ALA A 52 4.97 41.83 39.68
C ALA A 52 4.06 43.06 39.57
N LEU A 53 3.03 43.03 38.72
CA LEU A 53 1.63 43.29 39.10
C LEU A 53 0.66 43.16 37.90
N ALA A 54 -0.57 42.79 38.25
CA ALA A 54 -1.83 43.05 37.55
C ALA A 54 -2.24 42.08 36.42
N SER A 55 -2.92 41.02 36.89
CA SER A 55 -4.12 40.44 36.30
C SER A 55 -4.94 41.39 35.42
N LYS A 56 -5.08 41.06 34.14
CA LYS A 56 -6.27 41.36 33.33
C LYS A 56 -6.58 40.15 32.46
N SER A 57 -7.68 39.48 32.79
CA SER A 57 -8.36 38.52 31.92
C SER A 57 -8.59 39.13 30.54
N ILE A 58 -8.09 38.49 29.50
CA ILE A 58 -8.48 38.77 28.12
C ILE A 58 -9.04 37.48 27.52
N ARG A 59 -10.30 37.59 27.10
CA ARG A 59 -11.14 36.52 26.55
C ARG A 59 -10.51 35.97 25.28
N TYR A 60 -10.50 34.65 25.15
CA TYR A 60 -10.31 33.96 23.87
C TYR A 60 -11.48 34.32 22.95
N TYR A 61 -11.22 35.14 21.94
CA TYR A 61 -12.07 35.24 20.75
C TYR A 61 -11.45 34.37 19.66
N CYS A 62 -12.05 33.22 19.38
CA CYS A 62 -11.80 32.46 18.15
C CYS A 62 -12.36 33.24 16.96
N HIS A 63 -11.49 33.87 16.17
CA HIS A 63 -11.80 34.27 14.80
C HIS A 63 -11.32 33.16 13.87
N SER A 64 -12.24 32.30 13.45
CA SER A 64 -12.11 31.53 12.21
C SER A 64 -12.74 32.37 11.10
N ALA A 65 -11.90 33.09 10.35
CA ALA A 65 -12.30 33.74 9.11
C ALA A 65 -11.78 32.91 7.92
N SER A 66 -12.76 32.52 7.11
CA SER A 66 -12.69 31.88 5.80
C SER A 66 -12.05 32.78 4.75
N ASP A 67 -11.57 32.13 3.68
CA ASP A 67 -11.45 32.56 2.26
C ASP A 67 -10.04 32.33 1.71
N ALA A 68 -9.80 31.72 0.54
CA ALA A 68 -10.67 31.18 -0.48
C ALA A 68 -9.86 30.23 -1.38
N ALA A 69 -10.49 29.20 -1.92
CA ALA A 69 -10.10 28.58 -3.18
C ALA A 69 -11.38 28.24 -3.95
N LYS A 70 -11.69 29.09 -4.94
CA LYS A 70 -12.75 28.88 -5.93
C LYS A 70 -12.25 27.85 -6.95
N GLU A 71 -12.86 26.67 -6.97
CA GLU A 71 -12.89 25.78 -8.13
C GLU A 71 -14.36 25.61 -8.53
N SER A 72 -14.61 25.76 -9.83
CA SER A 72 -15.91 25.78 -10.49
C SER A 72 -16.67 24.47 -10.32
N THR A 73 -17.69 24.46 -9.46
CA THR A 73 -18.77 23.48 -9.47
C THR A 73 -19.95 24.06 -10.25
N ALA A 74 -20.21 23.49 -11.43
CA ALA A 74 -21.52 23.56 -12.04
C ALA A 74 -22.53 22.85 -11.11
N ALA A 75 -23.58 23.61 -10.75
CA ALA A 75 -24.78 23.22 -10.01
C ALA A 75 -24.56 22.74 -8.56
N THR A 76 -24.09 23.66 -7.71
CA THR A 76 -24.54 23.68 -6.31
C THR A 76 -26.00 24.14 -6.34
N ALA A 77 -26.95 23.20 -6.25
CA ALA A 77 -28.30 23.54 -5.84
C ALA A 77 -28.21 23.93 -4.36
N THR A 78 -28.05 25.22 -4.10
CA THR A 78 -28.46 25.86 -2.86
C THR A 78 -29.83 25.29 -2.51
N THR A 79 -30.00 24.78 -1.30
CA THR A 79 -31.32 24.42 -0.76
C THR A 79 -32.08 25.71 -0.45
N GLU A 80 -32.25 26.57 -1.45
CA GLU A 80 -33.49 27.33 -1.58
C GLU A 80 -34.45 26.32 -2.20
N VAL A 81 -35.35 25.81 -1.36
CA VAL A 81 -36.55 25.16 -1.88
C VAL A 81 -37.15 26.16 -2.86
N PRO A 82 -37.40 25.82 -4.13
CA PRO A 82 -38.20 26.68 -4.99
C PRO A 82 -39.44 27.03 -4.19
N GLN A 83 -39.70 28.32 -3.93
CA GLN A 83 -40.74 28.75 -2.96
C GLN A 83 -42.10 28.08 -3.21
N ASN A 84 -42.33 27.58 -4.42
CA ASN A 84 -43.52 26.86 -4.85
C ASN A 84 -43.66 25.40 -4.34
N GLU A 85 -42.60 24.71 -3.89
CA GLU A 85 -42.68 23.33 -3.33
C GLU A 85 -42.74 23.29 -1.80
N ALA A 86 -42.17 24.29 -1.11
CA ALA A 86 -42.15 24.36 0.36
C ALA A 86 -43.53 24.63 0.97
N GLU A 87 -44.38 25.40 0.27
CA GLU A 87 -45.70 25.79 0.78
C GLU A 87 -46.72 24.64 0.83
N ASN A 88 -46.48 23.53 0.12
CA ASN A 88 -47.46 22.44 -0.04
C ASN A 88 -47.17 21.14 0.72
N ASN A 89 -46.07 21.04 1.48
CA ASN A 89 -45.75 19.81 2.22
C ASN A 89 -45.28 20.06 3.67
N PRO A 90 -46.19 19.98 4.66
CA PRO A 90 -45.88 20.19 6.07
C PRO A 90 -44.79 19.25 6.64
N LEU A 91 -44.68 18.02 6.11
CA LEU A 91 -43.66 17.06 6.52
C LEU A 91 -42.25 17.55 6.13
N LEU A 92 -42.07 18.10 4.94
CA LEU A 92 -40.76 18.60 4.50
C LEU A 92 -40.29 19.80 5.35
N VAL A 93 -41.20 20.69 5.71
CA VAL A 93 -40.90 21.83 6.59
C VAL A 93 -40.45 21.34 7.97
N TYR A 94 -41.15 20.36 8.54
CA TYR A 94 -40.77 19.73 9.80
C TYR A 94 -39.40 19.03 9.72
N LEU A 95 -39.17 18.20 8.70
CA LEU A 95 -37.88 17.53 8.50
C LEU A 95 -36.74 18.54 8.34
N ALA A 96 -36.96 19.70 7.72
CA ALA A 96 -35.95 20.74 7.59
C ALA A 96 -35.54 21.36 8.95
N GLN A 97 -36.47 21.44 9.91
CA GLN A 97 -36.25 22.05 11.22
C GLN A 97 -35.61 21.09 12.25
N CYS A 98 -35.72 19.78 12.03
CA CYS A 98 -35.11 18.76 12.89
C CYS A 98 -33.58 18.93 12.96
N LYS A 99 -32.98 18.58 14.10
CA LYS A 99 -31.53 18.66 14.37
C LYS A 99 -30.91 17.32 14.76
N SER A 100 -31.71 16.28 14.96
CA SER A 100 -31.24 14.93 15.29
C SER A 100 -32.11 13.85 14.64
N PRO A 101 -31.62 12.59 14.54
CA PRO A 101 -32.44 11.47 14.07
C PRO A 101 -33.65 11.19 14.96
N MET A 102 -33.52 11.38 16.27
CA MET A 102 -34.61 11.17 17.23
C MET A 102 -35.71 12.21 17.06
N GLU A 103 -35.33 13.49 16.90
CA GLU A 103 -36.30 14.56 16.61
C GLU A 103 -37.08 14.31 15.32
N VAL A 104 -36.53 13.58 14.35
CA VAL A 104 -37.24 13.18 13.12
C VAL A 104 -38.32 12.14 13.40
N LEU A 105 -38.15 11.28 14.42
CA LEU A 105 -39.06 10.19 14.74
C LEU A 105 -40.14 10.60 15.76
N ASP A 106 -39.79 11.44 16.74
CA ASP A 106 -40.64 11.77 17.89
C ASP A 106 -42.02 12.37 17.51
N GLU A 107 -42.07 13.21 16.47
CA GLU A 107 -43.31 13.91 16.05
C GLU A 107 -43.79 13.49 14.65
N LEU A 108 -43.25 12.40 14.13
CA LEU A 108 -43.50 11.96 12.77
C LEU A 108 -44.93 11.48 12.55
N ASN A 109 -45.56 10.93 13.59
CA ASN A 109 -46.93 10.41 13.55
C ASN A 109 -48.01 11.48 13.30
N ARG A 110 -47.67 12.77 13.39
CA ARG A 110 -48.57 13.90 13.13
C ARG A 110 -48.75 14.22 11.65
N TYR A 111 -47.94 13.61 10.78
CA TYR A 111 -47.92 13.92 9.36
C TYR A 111 -48.43 12.75 8.52
N PRO A 112 -49.21 13.01 7.45
CA PRO A 112 -49.45 11.99 6.44
C PRO A 112 -48.15 11.69 5.70
N ILE A 113 -47.79 10.40 5.59
CA ILE A 113 -46.54 9.95 4.97
C ILE A 113 -46.88 9.03 3.82
N SER A 114 -46.44 9.35 2.60
CA SER A 114 -46.43 8.48 1.43
C SER A 114 -45.19 7.59 1.39
N VAL A 115 -45.21 6.50 0.62
CA VAL A 115 -44.06 5.58 0.52
C VAL A 115 -42.78 6.27 0.06
N ASN A 116 -42.87 7.23 -0.86
CA ASN A 116 -41.71 8.01 -1.34
C ASN A 116 -41.17 8.97 -0.27
N GLU A 117 -42.01 9.40 0.68
CA GLU A 117 -41.57 10.24 1.81
C GLU A 117 -40.85 9.42 2.89
N ILE A 118 -41.16 8.12 3.04
CA ILE A 118 -40.39 7.22 3.91
C ILE A 118 -38.92 7.22 3.49
N ALA A 119 -38.62 7.19 2.19
CA ALA A 119 -37.27 7.30 1.66
C ALA A 119 -36.56 8.59 2.08
N LYS A 120 -37.29 9.73 2.06
CA LYS A 120 -36.77 11.05 2.47
C LYS A 120 -36.50 11.10 3.99
N ILE A 121 -37.38 10.52 4.79
CA ILE A 121 -37.23 10.40 6.25
C ILE A 121 -35.97 9.60 6.60
N PHE A 122 -35.80 8.43 5.98
CA PHE A 122 -34.60 7.59 6.14
C PHE A 122 -33.33 8.36 5.77
N TYR A 123 -33.35 9.03 4.62
CA TYR A 123 -32.20 9.81 4.16
C TYR A 123 -31.85 10.94 5.14
N LYS A 124 -32.85 11.63 5.70
CA LYS A 124 -32.64 12.69 6.68
C LYS A 124 -31.98 12.18 7.96
N MET A 125 -32.42 11.03 8.50
CA MET A 125 -31.76 10.39 9.65
C MET A 125 -30.30 10.02 9.34
N TRP A 126 -30.04 9.48 8.14
CA TRP A 126 -28.67 9.16 7.71
C TRP A 126 -27.79 10.40 7.56
N GLN A 127 -28.33 11.53 7.09
CA GLN A 127 -27.59 12.78 6.98
C GLN A 127 -27.09 13.30 8.33
N PHE A 128 -27.83 13.09 9.42
CA PHE A 128 -27.35 13.44 10.76
C PHE A 128 -26.25 12.46 11.22
N THR A 129 -26.47 11.17 11.05
CA THR A 129 -25.55 10.14 11.58
C THR A 129 -24.21 10.07 10.84
N LYS A 130 -24.16 10.40 9.53
CA LYS A 130 -22.93 10.35 8.73
C LYS A 130 -21.82 11.29 9.21
N GLU A 131 -22.18 12.43 9.81
CA GLU A 131 -21.22 13.45 10.29
C GLU A 131 -20.76 13.19 11.73
N MET A 132 -21.41 12.26 12.44
CA MET A 132 -21.09 11.95 13.84
C MET A 132 -19.81 11.12 13.99
N PRO A 133 -19.04 11.28 15.09
CA PRO A 133 -17.97 10.36 15.47
C PRO A 133 -18.47 8.92 15.64
N PHE A 134 -17.60 7.94 15.40
CA PHE A 134 -17.96 6.52 15.35
C PHE A 134 -18.72 6.02 16.59
N GLU A 135 -18.23 6.34 17.80
CA GLU A 135 -18.88 5.90 19.05
C GLU A 135 -20.27 6.50 19.25
N GLN A 136 -20.43 7.78 18.91
CA GLN A 136 -21.74 8.46 18.98
C GLN A 136 -22.70 7.86 17.96
N ARG A 137 -22.22 7.66 16.72
CA ARG A 137 -23.00 7.06 15.64
C ARG A 137 -23.53 5.67 16.00
N GLN A 138 -22.73 4.84 16.66
CA GLN A 138 -23.17 3.51 17.12
C GLN A 138 -24.30 3.58 18.14
N ARG A 139 -24.24 4.53 19.09
CA ARG A 139 -25.31 4.72 20.08
C ARG A 139 -26.60 5.20 19.40
N GLU A 140 -26.50 6.15 18.48
CA GLU A 140 -27.64 6.65 17.71
C GLU A 140 -28.30 5.57 16.87
N PHE A 141 -27.53 4.72 16.18
CA PHE A 141 -28.11 3.58 15.45
C PHE A 141 -28.90 2.64 16.36
N LYS A 142 -28.46 2.44 17.60
CA LYS A 142 -29.21 1.63 18.56
C LYS A 142 -30.54 2.30 18.93
N LEU A 143 -30.53 3.61 19.23
CA LEU A 143 -31.73 4.37 19.57
C LEU A 143 -32.75 4.39 18.41
N ILE A 144 -32.29 4.64 17.19
CA ILE A 144 -33.13 4.62 15.98
C ILE A 144 -33.79 3.23 15.82
N ASN A 145 -33.00 2.15 15.92
CA ASN A 145 -33.52 0.80 15.74
C ASN A 145 -34.47 0.35 16.87
N GLU A 146 -34.35 0.91 18.07
CA GLU A 146 -35.25 0.64 19.21
C GLU A 146 -36.52 1.51 19.18
N HIS A 147 -36.58 2.54 18.33
CA HIS A 147 -37.69 3.48 18.28
C HIS A 147 -38.93 2.87 17.60
N PRO A 148 -40.13 2.94 18.22
CA PRO A 148 -41.33 2.29 17.68
C PRO A 148 -41.75 2.85 16.31
N GLU A 149 -41.69 4.16 16.11
CA GLU A 149 -42.03 4.79 14.82
C GLU A 149 -41.06 4.35 13.72
N PHE A 150 -39.79 4.11 14.02
CA PHE A 150 -38.85 3.60 13.03
C PHE A 150 -39.19 2.16 12.63
N SER A 151 -39.57 1.32 13.60
CA SER A 151 -40.07 -0.02 13.33
C SER A 151 -41.35 0.01 12.47
N ALA A 152 -42.28 0.91 12.77
CA ALA A 152 -43.51 1.08 11.98
C ALA A 152 -43.22 1.52 10.54
N LEU A 153 -42.27 2.44 10.33
CA LEU A 153 -41.82 2.82 9.00
C LEU A 153 -41.20 1.64 8.24
N CYS A 154 -40.38 0.81 8.90
CA CYS A 154 -39.78 -0.37 8.29
C CYS A 154 -40.83 -1.40 7.87
N GLU A 155 -41.83 -1.64 8.71
CA GLU A 155 -42.95 -2.54 8.40
C GLU A 155 -43.77 -2.01 7.22
N ARG A 156 -44.11 -0.72 7.25
CA ARG A 156 -44.85 -0.08 6.17
C ARG A 156 -44.09 -0.09 4.84
N LEU A 157 -42.78 0.19 4.89
CA LEU A 157 -41.89 0.06 3.75
C LEU A 157 -41.84 -1.38 3.23
N THR A 158 -41.88 -2.39 4.10
CA THR A 158 -41.94 -3.81 3.69
C THR A 158 -43.21 -4.12 2.88
N ILE A 159 -44.33 -3.46 3.18
CA ILE A 159 -45.61 -3.66 2.49
C ILE A 159 -45.66 -2.85 1.18
N GLU A 160 -45.25 -1.59 1.23
CA GLU A 160 -45.45 -0.62 0.14
C GLU A 160 -44.25 -0.50 -0.83
N ALA A 161 -43.11 -1.16 -0.56
CA ALA A 161 -41.88 -0.97 -1.34
C ALA A 161 -42.03 -1.24 -2.86
N GLY A 162 -42.98 -2.07 -3.28
CA GLY A 162 -43.24 -2.32 -4.70
C GLY A 162 -43.75 -1.09 -5.46
N ALA A 163 -44.28 -0.09 -4.76
CA ALA A 163 -44.73 1.17 -5.32
C ALA A 163 -43.63 2.25 -5.37
N LEU A 164 -42.42 1.97 -4.87
CA LEU A 164 -41.30 2.90 -4.96
C LEU A 164 -40.83 3.06 -6.40
N GLU A 165 -40.57 4.30 -6.81
CA GLU A 165 -39.85 4.52 -8.06
C GLU A 165 -38.44 3.91 -7.97
N ASN A 166 -37.95 3.37 -9.07
CA ASN A 166 -36.64 2.70 -9.18
C ASN A 166 -35.48 3.48 -8.55
N LYS A 167 -35.44 4.79 -8.79
CA LYS A 167 -34.41 5.70 -8.26
C LYS A 167 -34.48 5.87 -6.73
N PHE A 168 -35.68 5.74 -6.14
CA PHE A 168 -35.89 5.80 -4.69
C PHE A 168 -35.62 4.44 -4.06
N LEU A 169 -36.03 3.34 -4.70
CA LEU A 169 -35.80 1.98 -4.22
C LEU A 169 -34.32 1.71 -3.87
N VAL A 170 -33.39 1.93 -4.82
CA VAL A 170 -31.95 1.67 -4.60
C VAL A 170 -31.34 2.61 -3.56
N ARG A 171 -31.80 3.87 -3.51
CA ARG A 171 -31.32 4.86 -2.52
C ARG A 171 -31.83 4.51 -1.12
N THR A 172 -33.10 4.12 -1.00
CA THR A 172 -33.70 3.66 0.26
C THR A 172 -33.00 2.43 0.79
N LEU A 173 -32.71 1.43 -0.06
CA LEU A 173 -31.92 0.26 0.31
C LEU A 173 -30.56 0.67 0.88
N ARG A 174 -29.82 1.53 0.17
CA ARG A 174 -28.51 2.01 0.61
C ARG A 174 -28.56 2.73 1.95
N VAL A 175 -29.54 3.62 2.12
CA VAL A 175 -29.70 4.37 3.37
C VAL A 175 -30.09 3.45 4.52
N THR A 176 -30.97 2.48 4.29
CA THR A 176 -31.42 1.49 5.29
C THR A 176 -30.22 0.69 5.80
N VAL A 177 -29.36 0.21 4.90
CA VAL A 177 -28.11 -0.48 5.26
C VAL A 177 -27.16 0.46 6.02
N ASN A 178 -27.01 1.71 5.58
CA ASN A 178 -26.15 2.69 6.25
C ASN A 178 -26.64 3.15 7.63
N LEU A 179 -27.94 2.99 7.93
CA LEU A 179 -28.52 3.17 9.27
C LEU A 179 -28.31 1.94 10.16
N ALA A 180 -27.48 0.98 9.73
CA ALA A 180 -27.16 -0.26 10.44
C ALA A 180 -28.38 -1.15 10.72
N VAL A 181 -29.42 -1.08 9.88
CA VAL A 181 -30.51 -2.07 9.89
C VAL A 181 -29.93 -3.42 9.45
N SER A 182 -30.27 -4.49 10.18
CA SER A 182 -29.77 -5.84 9.89
C SER A 182 -30.01 -6.23 8.43
N HIS A 183 -28.98 -6.77 7.77
CA HIS A 183 -29.07 -7.23 6.38
C HIS A 183 -30.09 -8.36 6.20
N ASP A 184 -30.36 -9.13 7.25
CA ASP A 184 -31.33 -10.24 7.24
C ASP A 184 -32.73 -9.80 7.66
N SER A 185 -32.92 -8.51 7.96
CA SER A 185 -34.24 -7.96 8.28
C SER A 185 -35.19 -8.08 7.09
N ARG A 186 -36.47 -8.24 7.39
CA ARG A 186 -37.52 -8.38 6.38
C ARG A 186 -37.58 -7.18 5.43
N VAL A 187 -37.36 -5.96 5.92
CA VAL A 187 -37.36 -4.74 5.10
C VAL A 187 -36.19 -4.74 4.11
N VAL A 188 -34.97 -5.07 4.54
CA VAL A 188 -33.81 -5.13 3.66
C VAL A 188 -33.96 -6.23 2.61
N GLN A 189 -34.42 -7.41 3.02
CA GLN A 189 -34.64 -8.53 2.10
C GLN A 189 -35.76 -8.24 1.08
N THR A 190 -36.80 -7.51 1.50
CA THR A 190 -37.87 -7.09 0.59
C THR A 190 -37.37 -6.08 -0.44
N LEU A 191 -36.61 -5.07 0.00
CA LEU A 191 -35.99 -4.10 -0.91
C LEU A 191 -35.01 -4.76 -1.89
N LEU A 192 -34.22 -5.74 -1.43
CA LEU A 192 -33.33 -6.53 -2.29
C LEU A 192 -34.11 -7.32 -3.35
N ARG A 193 -35.21 -7.96 -2.96
CA ARG A 193 -36.06 -8.73 -3.88
C ARG A 193 -36.68 -7.83 -4.96
N ILE A 194 -37.24 -6.69 -4.57
CA ILE A 194 -37.83 -5.75 -5.54
C ILE A 194 -36.74 -5.17 -6.44
N ALA A 195 -35.55 -4.86 -5.89
CA ALA A 195 -34.41 -4.42 -6.71
C ALA A 195 -33.96 -5.49 -7.71
N GLN A 196 -34.05 -6.77 -7.35
CA GLN A 196 -33.80 -7.87 -8.27
C GLN A 196 -34.88 -7.96 -9.37
N GLU A 197 -36.16 -7.79 -9.04
CA GLU A 197 -37.26 -7.79 -10.01
C GLU A 197 -37.16 -6.62 -11.00
N HIS A 198 -36.71 -5.45 -10.53
CA HIS A 198 -36.60 -4.23 -11.33
C HIS A 198 -35.22 -4.05 -11.99
N LEU A 199 -34.33 -5.05 -11.89
CA LEU A 199 -32.92 -4.90 -12.22
C LEU A 199 -32.67 -4.40 -13.65
N ASN A 200 -33.43 -4.90 -14.63
CA ASN A 200 -33.34 -4.52 -16.04
C ASN A 200 -33.90 -3.11 -16.34
N GLN A 201 -34.58 -2.49 -15.38
CA GLN A 201 -35.20 -1.18 -15.50
C GLN A 201 -34.34 -0.08 -14.85
N PHE A 202 -33.22 -0.43 -14.24
CA PHE A 202 -32.31 0.51 -13.61
C PHE A 202 -31.41 1.19 -14.62
N ASP A 203 -31.28 2.51 -14.46
CA ASP A 203 -30.23 3.26 -15.12
C ASP A 203 -28.86 2.96 -14.50
N LEU A 204 -27.80 3.42 -15.17
CA LEU A 204 -26.43 3.19 -14.70
C LEU A 204 -26.14 3.81 -13.33
N ASP A 205 -26.77 4.93 -12.97
CA ASP A 205 -26.62 5.53 -11.62
C ASP A 205 -27.21 4.59 -10.55
N SER A 206 -28.41 4.06 -10.80
CA SER A 206 -29.07 3.11 -9.90
C SER A 206 -28.28 1.81 -9.78
N LEU A 207 -27.75 1.29 -10.89
CA LEU A 207 -26.86 0.11 -10.89
C LEU A 207 -25.55 0.38 -10.13
N CYS A 208 -24.96 1.57 -10.24
CA CYS A 208 -23.78 1.95 -9.46
C CYS A 208 -24.06 1.97 -7.96
N ILE A 209 -25.15 2.62 -7.55
CA ILE A 209 -25.59 2.72 -6.15
C ILE A 209 -25.84 1.32 -5.60
N LEU A 210 -26.56 0.48 -6.35
CA LEU A 210 -26.87 -0.89 -5.97
C LEU A 210 -25.59 -1.73 -5.85
N SER A 211 -24.70 -1.70 -6.86
CA SER A 211 -23.41 -2.42 -6.84
C SER A 211 -22.59 -2.09 -5.59
N ARG A 212 -22.46 -0.80 -5.27
CA ARG A 212 -21.72 -0.36 -4.08
C ARG A 212 -22.36 -0.83 -2.79
N THR A 213 -23.69 -0.70 -2.70
CA THR A 213 -24.44 -1.13 -1.51
C THR A 213 -24.26 -2.62 -1.29
N LEU A 214 -24.39 -3.42 -2.34
CA LEU A 214 -24.19 -4.87 -2.26
C LEU A 214 -22.76 -5.23 -1.88
N HIS A 215 -21.74 -4.51 -2.35
CA HIS A 215 -20.35 -4.78 -1.96
C HIS A 215 -20.12 -4.68 -0.44
N GLU A 216 -20.84 -3.79 0.23
CA GLU A 216 -20.77 -3.59 1.68
C GLU A 216 -21.60 -4.62 2.47
N MET A 217 -22.49 -5.38 1.80
CA MET A 217 -23.39 -6.36 2.41
C MET A 217 -22.83 -7.78 2.47
N LYS A 218 -23.02 -8.43 3.62
CA LYS A 218 -22.69 -9.85 3.89
C LYS A 218 -23.83 -10.83 3.59
N SER A 219 -25.00 -10.38 3.12
CA SER A 219 -26.15 -11.28 2.91
C SER A 219 -25.92 -12.29 1.79
N SER A 220 -26.53 -13.47 1.92
CA SER A 220 -26.50 -14.52 0.88
C SER A 220 -27.10 -14.05 -0.44
N ASN A 221 -28.19 -13.27 -0.38
CA ASN A 221 -28.88 -12.72 -1.54
C ASN A 221 -28.11 -11.62 -2.27
N ALA A 222 -27.04 -11.07 -1.68
CA ALA A 222 -26.22 -10.07 -2.36
C ALA A 222 -25.31 -10.67 -3.45
N GLN A 223 -24.88 -11.94 -3.33
CA GLN A 223 -23.97 -12.53 -4.34
C GLN A 223 -24.63 -12.70 -5.71
N PRO A 224 -25.82 -13.34 -5.83
CA PRO A 224 -26.46 -13.49 -7.14
C PRO A 224 -26.76 -12.14 -7.80
N LEU A 225 -27.18 -11.14 -7.01
CA LEU A 225 -27.48 -9.81 -7.52
C LEU A 225 -26.23 -9.06 -8.00
N ARG A 226 -25.08 -9.22 -7.31
CA ARG A 226 -23.79 -8.72 -7.79
C ARG A 226 -23.43 -9.30 -9.16
N GLU A 227 -23.68 -10.59 -9.37
CA GLU A 227 -23.39 -11.24 -10.65
C GLU A 227 -24.35 -10.79 -11.76
N ALA A 228 -25.65 -10.66 -11.45
CA ALA A 228 -26.62 -10.14 -12.40
C ALA A 228 -26.30 -8.70 -12.83
N ILE A 229 -25.90 -7.82 -11.88
CA ILE A 229 -25.43 -6.47 -12.21
C ILE A 229 -24.19 -6.50 -13.11
N ARG A 230 -23.23 -7.39 -12.83
CA ARG A 230 -22.02 -7.51 -13.67
C ARG A 230 -22.37 -7.83 -15.12
N LEU A 231 -23.28 -8.78 -15.34
CA LEU A 231 -23.72 -9.16 -16.69
C LEU A 231 -24.42 -7.98 -17.39
N LEU A 232 -25.34 -7.30 -16.71
CA LEU A 232 -26.03 -6.13 -17.29
C LEU A 232 -25.07 -4.98 -17.62
N LEU A 233 -24.05 -4.76 -16.78
CA LEU A 233 -23.06 -3.74 -17.06
C LEU A 233 -22.28 -4.04 -18.34
N LEU A 234 -22.01 -5.31 -18.67
CA LEU A 234 -21.33 -5.67 -19.92
C LEU A 234 -22.12 -5.21 -21.16
N ASP A 235 -23.45 -5.22 -21.08
CA ASP A 235 -24.33 -4.79 -22.16
C ASP A 235 -24.49 -3.26 -22.23
N HIS A 236 -24.55 -2.58 -21.08
CA HIS A 236 -24.76 -1.12 -21.02
C HIS A 236 -23.48 -0.28 -21.21
N ILE A 237 -22.30 -0.81 -20.89
CA ILE A 237 -21.03 -0.08 -21.03
C ILE A 237 -20.79 0.37 -22.48
N PRO A 238 -20.93 -0.50 -23.52
CA PRO A 238 -20.75 -0.11 -24.91
C PRO A 238 -21.58 1.10 -25.35
N GLU A 239 -22.78 1.27 -24.81
CA GLU A 239 -23.73 2.34 -25.17
C GLU A 239 -23.44 3.66 -24.43
N THR A 240 -22.64 3.62 -23.37
CA THR A 240 -22.40 4.79 -22.52
C THR A 240 -21.37 5.74 -23.12
N SER A 241 -21.76 6.99 -23.40
CA SER A 241 -20.84 8.05 -23.85
C SER A 241 -20.29 8.94 -22.73
N ASN A 242 -20.77 8.77 -21.49
CA ASN A 242 -20.39 9.64 -20.38
C ASN A 242 -19.17 9.10 -19.59
N VAL A 243 -18.01 9.72 -19.76
CA VAL A 243 -16.75 9.37 -19.07
C VAL A 243 -16.87 9.44 -17.54
N LYS A 244 -17.59 10.42 -17.00
CA LYS A 244 -17.83 10.55 -15.55
C LYS A 244 -18.62 9.35 -15.03
N THR A 245 -19.65 8.89 -15.74
CA THR A 245 -20.41 7.69 -15.38
C THR A 245 -19.52 6.44 -15.41
N LEU A 246 -18.71 6.28 -16.46
CA LEU A 246 -17.78 5.14 -16.58
C LEU A 246 -16.71 5.11 -15.47
N THR A 247 -16.18 6.26 -15.07
CA THR A 247 -15.22 6.34 -13.96
C THR A 247 -15.87 6.12 -12.59
N ILE A 248 -17.15 6.49 -12.41
CA ILE A 248 -17.93 6.13 -11.23
C ILE A 248 -18.19 4.61 -11.19
N LEU A 249 -18.51 4.00 -12.34
CA LEU A 249 -18.69 2.55 -12.48
C LEU A 249 -17.44 1.79 -12.07
N MET A 250 -16.24 2.22 -12.50
CA MET A 250 -14.97 1.63 -12.05
C MET A 250 -14.85 1.61 -10.52
N LYS A 251 -15.29 2.67 -9.83
CA LYS A 251 -15.29 2.72 -8.35
C LYS A 251 -16.33 1.79 -7.74
N ALA A 252 -17.47 1.62 -8.39
CA ALA A 252 -18.60 0.82 -7.89
C ALA A 252 -18.39 -0.69 -8.05
N VAL A 253 -17.73 -1.14 -9.12
CA VAL A 253 -17.46 -2.57 -9.38
C VAL A 253 -16.24 -3.09 -8.62
N GLY A 254 -15.25 -2.21 -8.40
CA GLY A 254 -14.06 -2.49 -7.59
C GLY A 254 -13.10 -3.53 -8.16
N LYS A 255 -12.05 -3.81 -7.40
CA LYS A 255 -10.92 -4.68 -7.79
C LYS A 255 -11.27 -6.16 -7.90
N ASP A 256 -12.39 -6.60 -7.32
CA ASP A 256 -12.78 -8.02 -7.30
C ASP A 256 -13.70 -8.37 -8.49
N SER A 257 -13.91 -7.43 -9.42
CA SER A 257 -14.67 -7.67 -10.65
C SER A 257 -13.92 -8.58 -11.64
N PRO A 258 -14.64 -9.31 -12.51
CA PRO A 258 -14.03 -10.11 -13.57
C PRO A 258 -13.13 -9.28 -14.49
N LEU A 259 -12.04 -9.88 -14.96
CA LEU A 259 -11.07 -9.18 -15.82
C LEU A 259 -11.71 -8.61 -17.10
N GLU A 260 -12.72 -9.29 -17.64
CA GLU A 260 -13.42 -8.87 -18.85
C GLU A 260 -14.15 -7.53 -18.65
N LEU A 261 -14.95 -7.42 -17.59
CA LEU A 261 -15.65 -6.18 -17.23
C LEU A 261 -14.67 -5.02 -17.02
N LYS A 262 -13.54 -5.28 -16.37
CA LYS A 262 -12.47 -4.29 -16.16
C LYS A 262 -11.89 -3.78 -17.47
N LYS A 263 -11.56 -4.71 -18.38
CA LYS A 263 -11.00 -4.37 -19.70
C LYS A 263 -12.01 -3.59 -20.52
N GLN A 264 -13.26 -4.03 -20.57
CA GLN A 264 -14.31 -3.36 -21.33
C GLN A 264 -14.54 -1.92 -20.83
N LEU A 265 -14.59 -1.71 -19.50
CA LEU A 265 -14.66 -0.36 -18.91
C LEU A 265 -13.49 0.51 -19.36
N ALA A 266 -12.26 0.00 -19.26
CA ALA A 266 -11.06 0.76 -19.62
C ALA A 266 -10.99 1.05 -21.13
N SER A 267 -11.29 0.07 -21.98
CA SER A 267 -11.33 0.25 -23.43
C SER A 267 -12.44 1.20 -23.86
N LYS A 268 -13.61 1.15 -23.22
CA LYS A 268 -14.69 2.11 -23.49
C LYS A 268 -14.28 3.53 -23.11
N VAL A 269 -13.71 3.73 -21.92
CA VAL A 269 -13.17 5.05 -21.51
C VAL A 269 -12.10 5.52 -22.50
N PHE A 270 -11.20 4.64 -22.93
CA PHE A 270 -10.16 4.97 -23.90
C PHE A 270 -10.71 5.37 -25.28
N SER A 271 -11.80 4.76 -25.73
CA SER A 271 -12.47 5.14 -26.99
C SER A 271 -13.03 6.56 -26.98
N LEU A 272 -13.29 7.12 -25.80
CA LEU A 272 -13.78 8.49 -25.58
C LEU A 272 -12.64 9.47 -25.26
N SER A 273 -11.38 9.10 -25.52
CA SER A 273 -10.20 9.91 -25.15
C SER A 273 -10.20 11.33 -25.71
N SER A 274 -10.82 11.57 -26.87
CA SER A 274 -10.99 12.90 -27.46
C SER A 274 -11.93 13.83 -26.67
N GLU A 275 -12.78 13.29 -25.79
CA GLU A 275 -13.81 14.02 -25.05
C GLU A 275 -13.38 14.35 -23.61
N PHE A 276 -12.17 13.99 -23.20
CA PHE A 276 -11.71 14.15 -21.82
C PHE A 276 -11.59 15.62 -21.42
N THR A 277 -12.19 15.96 -20.29
CA THR A 277 -11.98 17.23 -19.59
C THR A 277 -10.71 17.18 -18.74
N SER A 278 -10.24 18.34 -18.26
CA SER A 278 -9.06 18.39 -17.36
C SER A 278 -9.27 17.51 -16.11
N ALA A 279 -10.46 17.54 -15.52
CA ALA A 279 -10.81 16.76 -14.33
C ALA A 279 -10.84 15.23 -14.58
N ASP A 280 -11.16 14.79 -15.81
CA ASP A 280 -11.32 13.37 -16.12
C ASP A 280 -10.01 12.60 -15.97
N HIS A 281 -8.87 13.18 -16.34
CA HIS A 281 -7.57 12.51 -16.26
C HIS A 281 -7.26 11.98 -14.85
N PHE A 282 -7.53 12.78 -13.82
CA PHE A 282 -7.38 12.36 -12.43
C PHE A 282 -8.39 11.27 -12.06
N HIS A 283 -9.65 11.43 -12.45
CA HIS A 283 -10.69 10.46 -12.13
C HIS A 283 -10.45 9.10 -12.79
N ILE A 284 -9.93 9.08 -14.02
CA ILE A 284 -9.53 7.87 -14.74
C ILE A 284 -8.40 7.15 -14.01
N PHE A 285 -7.36 7.87 -13.57
CA PHE A 285 -6.29 7.30 -12.74
C PHE A 285 -6.84 6.62 -11.48
N THR A 286 -7.71 7.32 -10.76
CA THR A 286 -8.34 6.74 -9.58
C THR A 286 -9.27 5.57 -9.91
N GLY A 287 -9.96 5.61 -11.04
CA GLY A 287 -10.86 4.55 -11.51
C GLY A 287 -10.10 3.26 -11.80
N LEU A 288 -9.04 3.35 -12.61
CA LEU A 288 -8.18 2.22 -12.97
C LEU A 288 -7.53 1.58 -11.73
N ALA A 289 -7.09 2.40 -10.77
CA ALA A 289 -6.57 1.89 -9.51
C ALA A 289 -7.63 1.18 -8.66
N ASN A 290 -8.87 1.67 -8.64
CA ASN A 290 -9.96 1.02 -7.92
C ASN A 290 -10.35 -0.34 -8.51
N ILE A 291 -10.26 -0.51 -9.83
CA ILE A 291 -10.46 -1.82 -10.48
C ILE A 291 -9.18 -2.67 -10.55
N GLY A 292 -8.03 -2.12 -10.11
CA GLY A 292 -6.74 -2.83 -10.13
C GLY A 292 -6.26 -3.18 -11.54
N LEU A 293 -6.53 -2.34 -12.53
CA LEU A 293 -6.18 -2.58 -13.93
C LEU A 293 -5.09 -1.63 -14.42
N ASN A 294 -4.00 -2.19 -14.95
CA ASN A 294 -2.98 -1.45 -15.67
C ASN A 294 -3.32 -1.39 -17.17
N HIS A 295 -4.06 -0.35 -17.58
CA HIS A 295 -4.39 -0.10 -18.98
C HIS A 295 -3.45 0.98 -19.56
N THR A 296 -2.27 0.55 -20.01
CA THR A 296 -1.16 1.44 -20.39
C THR A 296 -1.53 2.54 -21.39
N PRO A 297 -2.25 2.29 -22.50
CA PRO A 297 -2.59 3.34 -23.46
C PRO A 297 -3.43 4.48 -22.85
N LEU A 298 -4.34 4.12 -21.94
CA LEU A 298 -5.20 5.10 -21.26
C LEU A 298 -4.42 5.86 -20.19
N LEU A 299 -3.57 5.16 -19.44
CA LEU A 299 -2.69 5.77 -18.45
C LEU A 299 -1.67 6.72 -19.11
N ASP A 300 -1.11 6.38 -20.28
CA ASP A 300 -0.20 7.24 -21.03
C ASP A 300 -0.89 8.52 -21.51
N THR A 301 -2.09 8.40 -22.09
CA THR A 301 -2.90 9.56 -22.50
C THR A 301 -3.17 10.48 -21.31
N CYS A 302 -3.62 9.94 -20.17
CA CYS A 302 -3.87 10.73 -18.97
C CYS A 302 -2.57 11.31 -18.37
N SER A 303 -1.46 10.56 -18.41
CA SER A 303 -0.16 10.99 -17.87
C SER A 303 0.38 12.20 -18.60
N LYS A 304 0.30 12.20 -19.94
CA LYS A 304 0.72 13.33 -20.76
C LYS A 304 -0.05 14.60 -20.39
N LYS A 305 -1.38 14.50 -20.29
CA LYS A 305 -2.25 15.63 -19.97
C LYS A 305 -2.09 16.14 -18.54
N LEU A 306 -1.88 15.24 -17.57
CA LEU A 306 -1.54 15.59 -16.19
C LEU A 306 -0.20 16.33 -16.12
N ALA A 307 0.83 15.82 -16.81
CA ALA A 307 2.17 16.43 -16.83
C ALA A 307 2.18 17.83 -17.46
N GLU A 308 1.32 18.09 -18.45
CA GLU A 308 1.15 19.41 -19.09
C GLU A 308 0.48 20.46 -18.14
N ASN A 309 -0.37 20.02 -17.21
CA ASN A 309 -1.25 20.91 -16.42
C ASN A 309 -1.09 20.73 -14.90
N LEU A 310 0.13 20.46 -14.42
CA LEU A 310 0.36 20.14 -13.00
C LEU A 310 -0.08 21.23 -12.01
N HIS A 311 -0.10 22.49 -12.45
CA HIS A 311 -0.52 23.64 -11.65
C HIS A 311 -2.00 23.61 -11.26
N ASP A 312 -2.84 22.85 -11.98
CA ASP A 312 -4.28 22.68 -11.67
C ASP A 312 -4.53 21.63 -10.57
N TYR A 313 -3.48 20.94 -10.09
CA TYR A 313 -3.62 19.84 -9.15
C TYR A 313 -3.07 20.21 -7.78
N SER A 314 -3.93 20.09 -6.77
CA SER A 314 -3.50 20.19 -5.38
C SER A 314 -2.54 19.05 -5.00
N PHE A 315 -1.74 19.25 -3.95
CA PHE A 315 -0.87 18.21 -3.37
C PHE A 315 -1.58 16.87 -3.18
N THR A 316 -2.82 16.90 -2.66
CA THR A 316 -3.58 15.69 -2.39
C THR A 316 -3.89 14.92 -3.68
N LYS A 317 -4.18 15.64 -4.78
CA LYS A 317 -4.40 15.04 -6.10
C LYS A 317 -3.08 14.45 -6.62
N LEU A 318 -1.97 15.19 -6.61
CA LEU A 318 -0.65 14.70 -7.06
C LEU A 318 -0.16 13.47 -6.28
N LEU A 319 -0.27 13.52 -4.95
CA LEU A 319 0.04 12.40 -4.08
C LEU A 319 -0.82 11.17 -4.39
N LYS A 320 -2.11 11.37 -4.67
CA LYS A 320 -3.01 10.27 -5.02
C LYS A 320 -2.67 9.68 -6.39
N VAL A 321 -2.25 10.48 -7.37
CA VAL A 321 -1.78 9.99 -8.68
C VAL A 321 -0.59 9.05 -8.49
N LEU A 322 0.46 9.47 -7.77
CA LEU A 322 1.64 8.61 -7.53
C LEU A 322 1.28 7.30 -6.81
N LYS A 323 0.37 7.36 -5.83
CA LYS A 323 -0.15 6.15 -5.15
C LYS A 323 -0.90 5.24 -6.11
N CYS A 324 -1.76 5.79 -6.97
CA CYS A 324 -2.46 5.03 -8.00
C CYS A 324 -1.48 4.36 -8.97
N CYS A 325 -0.44 5.07 -9.42
CA CYS A 325 0.63 4.49 -10.26
C CYS A 325 1.27 3.27 -9.59
N HIS A 326 1.57 3.35 -8.29
CA HIS A 326 2.12 2.22 -7.55
C HIS A 326 1.11 1.06 -7.43
N GLU A 327 -0.16 1.36 -7.10
CA GLU A 327 -1.25 0.39 -6.96
C GLU A 327 -1.45 -0.43 -8.25
N VAL A 328 -1.40 0.20 -9.43
CA VAL A 328 -1.53 -0.51 -10.72
C VAL A 328 -0.19 -0.90 -11.35
N LYS A 329 0.93 -0.76 -10.64
CA LYS A 329 2.29 -1.04 -11.16
C LYS A 329 2.61 -0.32 -12.48
N TYR A 330 2.12 0.91 -12.61
CA TYR A 330 2.35 1.77 -13.77
C TYR A 330 3.56 2.69 -13.53
N ARG A 331 4.46 2.76 -14.52
CA ARG A 331 5.65 3.60 -14.48
C ARG A 331 5.67 4.50 -15.71
N ASN A 332 5.75 5.81 -15.48
CA ASN A 332 5.89 6.80 -16.53
C ASN A 332 6.89 7.86 -16.08
N TYR A 333 8.09 7.81 -16.68
CA TYR A 333 9.20 8.67 -16.30
C TYR A 333 8.86 10.16 -16.48
N THR A 334 8.18 10.51 -17.58
CA THR A 334 7.79 11.89 -17.89
C THR A 334 6.86 12.45 -16.82
N LEU A 335 5.79 11.71 -16.46
CA LEU A 335 4.87 12.12 -15.40
C LEU A 335 5.59 12.30 -14.06
N PHE A 336 6.42 11.32 -13.67
CA PHE A 336 7.11 11.36 -12.38
C PHE A 336 8.13 12.50 -12.32
N SER A 337 8.86 12.74 -13.41
CA SER A 337 9.81 13.84 -13.53
C SER A 337 9.09 15.19 -13.51
N SER A 338 7.98 15.34 -14.24
CA SER A 338 7.19 16.58 -14.21
C SER A 338 6.63 16.86 -12.81
N ILE A 339 6.10 15.85 -12.10
CA ILE A 339 5.64 16.02 -10.71
C ILE A 339 6.81 16.42 -9.80
N SER A 340 7.96 15.74 -9.92
CA SER A 340 9.19 16.09 -9.18
C SER A 340 9.57 17.55 -9.42
N LYS A 341 9.63 17.98 -10.68
CA LYS A 341 9.95 19.35 -11.08
C LYS A 341 8.99 20.37 -10.48
N HIS A 342 7.69 20.14 -10.67
CA HIS A 342 6.66 21.03 -10.16
C HIS A 342 6.75 21.17 -8.64
N MET A 343 7.00 20.06 -7.92
CA MET A 343 7.21 20.09 -6.47
C MET A 343 8.47 20.87 -6.07
N ALA A 344 9.56 20.75 -6.85
CA ALA A 344 10.80 21.50 -6.62
C ALA A 344 10.57 23.00 -6.83
N ASP A 345 9.94 23.39 -7.94
CA ASP A 345 9.66 24.78 -8.31
C ASP A 345 8.70 25.47 -7.32
N THR A 346 7.82 24.70 -6.67
CA THR A 346 6.82 25.22 -5.74
C THR A 346 7.11 24.86 -4.28
N ILE A 347 8.31 24.36 -3.96
CA ILE A 347 8.67 23.78 -2.66
C ILE A 347 8.42 24.71 -1.46
N ASP A 348 8.50 26.03 -1.66
CA ASP A 348 8.29 27.05 -0.62
C ASP A 348 6.80 27.30 -0.31
N THR A 349 5.91 26.85 -1.18
CA THR A 349 4.45 26.93 -0.96
C THR A 349 3.91 25.75 -0.16
N TRP A 350 4.70 24.69 0.00
CA TRP A 350 4.28 23.46 0.69
C TRP A 350 4.78 23.44 2.13
N ARG A 351 4.00 22.81 3.01
CA ARG A 351 4.48 22.48 4.35
C ARG A 351 5.56 21.40 4.26
N ASP A 352 6.55 21.42 5.15
CA ASP A 352 7.63 20.41 5.18
C ASP A 352 7.10 18.98 5.18
N GLN A 353 6.05 18.71 5.97
CA GLN A 353 5.38 17.41 6.02
C GLN A 353 4.79 16.96 4.67
N GLN A 354 4.43 17.86 3.77
CA GLN A 354 3.90 17.54 2.45
C GLN A 354 5.02 17.10 1.52
N VAL A 355 6.13 17.83 1.49
CA VAL A 355 7.30 17.48 0.69
C VAL A 355 7.80 16.08 1.06
N LEU A 356 7.83 15.76 2.36
CA LEU A 356 8.26 14.45 2.85
C LEU A 356 7.25 13.33 2.51
N LYS A 357 5.94 13.61 2.58
CA LYS A 357 4.89 12.64 2.20
C LYS A 357 4.92 12.26 0.73
N ILE A 358 5.38 13.14 -0.17
CA ILE A 358 5.43 12.81 -1.60
C ILE A 358 6.67 11.99 -1.99
N LEU A 359 7.74 12.04 -1.18
CA LEU A 359 8.91 11.18 -1.34
C LEU A 359 8.57 9.68 -1.17
N GLN A 360 7.63 9.35 -0.28
CA GLN A 360 7.24 7.96 0.00
C GLN A 360 6.71 7.21 -1.24
N PRO A 361 5.75 7.73 -2.03
CA PRO A 361 5.37 7.11 -3.29
C PRO A 361 6.53 6.98 -4.29
N PHE A 362 7.43 7.97 -4.38
CA PHE A 362 8.57 7.89 -5.30
C PHE A 362 9.51 6.73 -4.93
N GLU A 363 9.79 6.55 -3.63
CA GLU A 363 10.54 5.39 -3.11
C GLU A 363 9.85 4.08 -3.53
N LYS A 364 8.54 3.95 -3.28
CA LYS A 364 7.76 2.74 -3.63
C LYS A 364 7.66 2.48 -5.13
N LEU A 365 7.76 3.52 -5.95
CA LEU A 365 7.76 3.41 -7.41
C LEU A 365 9.14 3.02 -7.96
N ASN A 366 10.17 3.02 -7.10
CA ASN A 366 11.59 2.99 -7.46
C ASN A 366 11.95 4.14 -8.41
N PHE A 367 11.39 5.33 -8.19
CA PHE A 367 11.68 6.53 -8.98
C PHE A 367 12.48 7.53 -8.16
N ARG A 368 13.49 8.14 -8.79
CA ARG A 368 14.35 9.15 -8.18
C ARG A 368 13.92 10.56 -8.64
N PRO A 369 13.31 11.37 -7.77
CA PRO A 369 12.90 12.73 -8.13
C PRO A 369 14.08 13.71 -8.00
N VAL A 370 15.01 13.68 -8.97
CA VAL A 370 16.31 14.39 -8.88
C VAL A 370 16.16 15.87 -8.53
N GLU A 371 15.36 16.62 -9.27
CA GLU A 371 15.19 18.07 -9.05
C GLU A 371 14.60 18.37 -7.66
N LEU A 372 13.63 17.58 -7.20
CA LEU A 372 13.07 17.75 -5.86
C LEU A 372 14.08 17.42 -4.77
N LEU A 373 14.88 16.37 -4.98
CA LEU A 373 15.95 15.99 -4.07
C LEU A 373 17.04 17.06 -4.00
N ASP A 374 17.38 17.74 -5.10
CA ASP A 374 18.38 18.80 -5.11
C ASP A 374 17.93 20.01 -4.28
N VAL A 375 16.67 20.43 -4.39
CA VAL A 375 16.16 21.54 -3.57
C VAL A 375 15.96 21.14 -2.11
N LEU A 376 15.52 19.91 -1.84
CA LEU A 376 15.48 19.35 -0.49
C LEU A 376 16.86 19.27 0.14
N ALA A 377 17.87 18.89 -0.64
CA ALA A 377 19.26 18.84 -0.23
C ALA A 377 19.74 20.19 0.30
N GLU A 378 19.44 21.27 -0.41
CA GLU A 378 19.78 22.62 0.03
C GLU A 378 19.07 22.98 1.34
N LYS A 379 17.78 22.67 1.49
CA LYS A 379 17.03 22.90 2.73
C LYS A 379 17.59 22.12 3.92
N ILE A 380 17.92 20.84 3.72
CA ILE A 380 18.52 19.97 4.75
C ILE A 380 19.91 20.47 5.16
N ILE A 381 20.71 20.98 4.21
CA ILE A 381 22.01 21.58 4.52
C ILE A 381 21.84 22.85 5.36
N GLN A 382 20.79 23.64 5.14
CA GLN A 382 20.51 24.87 5.89
C GLN A 382 19.98 24.60 7.30
N ASP A 383 19.11 23.61 7.47
CA ASP A 383 18.49 23.28 8.76
C ASP A 383 18.44 21.76 9.02
N PRO A 384 19.59 21.14 9.38
CA PRO A 384 19.69 19.70 9.55
C PRO A 384 19.04 19.17 10.85
N GLU A 385 18.84 20.03 11.86
CA GLU A 385 18.45 19.61 13.22
C GLU A 385 16.93 19.38 13.38
N ASN A 386 16.11 19.90 12.45
CA ASN A 386 14.65 19.81 12.50
C ASN A 386 14.04 18.64 11.70
N LEU A 387 14.86 17.72 11.15
CA LEU A 387 14.38 16.63 10.31
C LEU A 387 13.89 15.43 11.16
N PRO A 388 12.61 14.99 11.03
CA PRO A 388 12.14 13.81 11.75
C PRO A 388 12.83 12.52 11.30
N ILE A 389 12.97 11.56 12.23
CA ILE A 389 13.66 10.27 12.02
C ILE A 389 13.17 9.49 10.79
N ASN A 390 11.85 9.34 10.61
CA ASN A 390 11.32 8.60 9.46
C ASN A 390 11.67 9.29 8.13
N ASP A 391 11.70 10.62 8.16
CA ASP A 391 11.94 11.45 7.00
C ASP A 391 13.42 11.44 6.61
N LEU A 392 14.32 11.39 7.61
CA LEU A 392 15.74 11.12 7.44
C LEU A 392 16.00 9.77 6.76
N LEU A 393 15.28 8.70 7.13
CA LEU A 393 15.43 7.38 6.50
C LEU A 393 14.98 7.37 5.04
N ILE A 394 13.84 8.01 4.74
CA ILE A 394 13.32 8.11 3.37
C ILE A 394 14.26 8.94 2.50
N ALA A 395 14.74 10.09 3.00
CA ALA A 395 15.71 10.93 2.31
C ALA A 395 16.99 10.14 2.01
N LEU A 396 17.59 9.49 3.03
CA LEU A 396 18.80 8.67 2.86
C LEU A 396 18.60 7.58 1.79
N ARG A 397 17.45 6.90 1.78
CA ARG A 397 17.14 5.89 0.76
C ARG A 397 17.07 6.47 -0.64
N LEU A 398 16.30 7.53 -0.84
CA LEU A 398 16.16 8.15 -2.16
C LEU A 398 17.49 8.73 -2.69
N PHE A 399 18.34 9.27 -1.80
CA PHE A 399 19.70 9.68 -2.16
C PHE A 399 20.62 8.47 -2.43
N SER A 400 20.39 7.31 -1.79
CA SER A 400 21.18 6.09 -1.98
C SER A 400 20.79 5.26 -3.22
N MET A 401 19.52 5.29 -3.64
CA MET A 401 19.00 4.61 -4.83
C MET A 401 19.68 5.05 -6.13
N ALA A 402 20.49 6.11 -6.09
CA ALA A 402 21.37 6.54 -7.18
C ALA A 402 22.35 5.45 -7.67
N ASN A 403 22.58 4.37 -6.92
CA ASN A 403 23.64 3.39 -7.21
C ASN A 403 23.20 1.93 -7.44
N HIS A 404 21.91 1.65 -7.68
CA HIS A 404 21.48 0.34 -8.19
C HIS A 404 20.69 0.50 -9.51
N ASP A 405 21.27 -0.05 -10.59
CA ASP A 405 20.78 -0.15 -11.98
C ASP A 405 20.86 1.08 -12.91
N LEU A 406 22.08 1.30 -13.42
CA LEU A 406 22.35 1.85 -14.75
C LEU A 406 22.53 0.76 -15.83
N LYS A 407 22.12 -0.49 -15.57
CA LYS A 407 22.27 -1.58 -16.57
C LYS A 407 21.18 -1.59 -17.64
N ASP A 408 19.97 -1.09 -17.35
CA ASP A 408 18.83 -1.16 -18.29
C ASP A 408 18.43 0.18 -18.93
N ILE A 409 19.17 1.26 -18.69
CA ILE A 409 18.98 2.56 -19.39
C ILE A 409 20.30 2.93 -20.08
N LYS A 410 20.82 2.01 -20.90
CA LYS A 410 21.84 2.34 -21.89
C LYS A 410 21.16 2.67 -23.22
N THR A 411 20.57 3.87 -23.33
CA THR A 411 20.47 4.50 -24.66
C THR A 411 20.38 6.02 -24.66
N GLU A 412 19.98 6.71 -23.58
CA GLU A 412 19.84 8.17 -23.74
C GLU A 412 19.89 8.94 -22.41
N CYS A 413 21.09 9.05 -21.82
CA CYS A 413 21.44 10.17 -20.93
C CYS A 413 22.93 10.16 -20.61
N THR A 414 23.77 10.56 -21.57
CA THR A 414 25.16 10.95 -21.30
C THR A 414 25.19 12.39 -20.80
N VAL A 415 24.78 12.63 -19.56
CA VAL A 415 25.20 13.83 -18.83
C VAL A 415 25.60 13.42 -17.42
N ASN A 416 26.90 13.58 -17.17
CA ASN A 416 27.61 13.44 -15.92
C ASN A 416 26.77 13.72 -14.66
N LEU A 417 26.38 12.66 -13.96
CA LEU A 417 26.08 12.73 -12.54
C LEU A 417 26.79 11.56 -11.86
N ALA A 418 28.10 11.75 -11.68
CA ALA A 418 28.84 11.14 -10.59
C ALA A 418 28.21 11.61 -9.28
N VAL A 419 27.08 11.03 -8.89
CA VAL A 419 26.54 11.14 -7.53
C VAL A 419 27.37 10.16 -6.71
N SER A 420 28.62 10.58 -6.50
CA SER A 420 29.52 9.90 -5.58
C SER A 420 28.88 9.94 -4.21
N HIS A 421 29.19 8.92 -3.41
CA HIS A 421 28.87 8.89 -2.00
C HIS A 421 29.50 10.04 -1.17
N ASP A 422 30.10 11.05 -1.83
CA ASP A 422 30.70 12.26 -1.29
C ASP A 422 29.84 13.52 -1.50
N SER A 423 28.56 13.39 -1.91
CA SER A 423 27.66 14.55 -1.89
C SER A 423 27.55 15.09 -0.46
N ARG A 424 27.80 16.40 -0.31
CA ARG A 424 27.66 17.17 0.96
C ARG A 424 26.34 16.87 1.68
N VAL A 425 25.28 16.59 0.93
CA VAL A 425 23.94 16.25 1.43
C VAL A 425 23.95 14.89 2.11
N VAL A 426 24.50 13.87 1.43
CA VAL A 426 24.62 12.52 1.98
C VAL A 426 25.47 12.56 3.25
N GLN A 427 26.58 13.30 3.25
CA GLN A 427 27.40 13.49 4.46
C GLN A 427 26.61 14.18 5.59
N THR A 428 25.82 15.20 5.28
CA THR A 428 24.97 15.89 6.26
C THR A 428 23.92 14.94 6.84
N LEU A 429 23.24 14.17 5.99
CA LEU A 429 22.26 13.18 6.43
C LEU A 429 22.89 12.05 7.26
N LEU A 430 24.08 11.57 6.88
CA LEU A 430 24.84 10.60 7.67
C LEU A 430 25.24 11.15 9.04
N ARG A 431 25.65 12.43 9.12
CA ARG A 431 25.95 13.11 10.39
C ARG A 431 24.70 13.22 11.26
N VAL A 432 23.56 13.67 10.72
CA VAL A 432 22.31 13.76 11.47
C VAL A 432 21.87 12.36 11.95
N ALA A 433 21.98 11.32 11.10
CA ALA A 433 21.73 9.94 11.51
C ALA A 433 22.64 9.49 12.66
N GLN A 434 23.91 9.92 12.66
CA GLN A 434 24.84 9.63 13.75
C GLN A 434 24.46 10.36 15.05
N GLU A 435 23.97 11.60 15.00
CA GLU A 435 23.52 12.37 16.16
C GLU A 435 22.26 11.77 16.79
N HIS A 436 21.32 11.32 15.97
CA HIS A 436 20.06 10.72 16.40
C HIS A 436 20.13 9.19 16.60
N LEU A 437 21.33 8.60 16.52
CA LEU A 437 21.49 7.15 16.43
C LEU A 437 20.83 6.37 17.59
N ASN A 438 20.81 6.95 18.80
CA ASN A 438 20.21 6.34 19.98
C ASN A 438 18.67 6.35 19.97
N GLN A 439 18.05 7.26 19.21
CA GLN A 439 16.59 7.43 19.15
C GLN A 439 15.94 6.45 18.17
N PHE A 440 16.71 5.87 17.23
CA PHE A 440 16.19 4.88 16.29
C PHE A 440 15.78 3.60 17.00
N ASP A 441 14.57 3.11 16.75
CA ASP A 441 14.13 1.78 17.16
C ASP A 441 14.79 0.68 16.29
N LEU A 442 14.55 -0.59 16.63
CA LEU A 442 15.13 -1.72 15.89
C LEU A 442 14.73 -1.71 14.41
N LYS A 443 13.50 -1.28 14.10
CA LYS A 443 12.99 -1.16 12.73
C LYS A 443 13.73 -0.07 11.94
N SER A 444 13.98 1.08 12.55
CA SER A 444 14.71 2.19 11.95
C SER A 444 16.18 1.84 11.76
N LEU A 445 16.82 1.20 12.74
CA LEU A 445 18.18 0.70 12.63
C LEU A 445 18.32 -0.33 11.51
N ARG A 446 17.36 -1.25 11.37
CA ARG A 446 17.31 -2.20 10.25
C ARG A 446 17.27 -1.47 8.90
N ILE A 447 16.37 -0.49 8.77
CA ILE A 447 16.22 0.30 7.55
C ILE A 447 17.53 1.02 7.21
N LEU A 448 18.12 1.72 8.19
CA LEU A 448 19.36 2.44 8.02
C LEU A 448 20.53 1.51 7.68
N TYR A 449 20.62 0.35 8.34
CA TYR A 449 21.67 -0.63 8.05
C TYR A 449 21.61 -1.13 6.60
N GLY A 450 20.43 -1.50 6.11
CA GLY A 450 20.23 -1.92 4.72
C GLY A 450 20.59 -0.81 3.73
N THR A 451 20.10 0.42 3.95
CA THR A 451 20.44 1.59 3.12
C THR A 451 21.95 1.83 3.06
N LEU A 452 22.64 1.76 4.20
CA LEU A 452 24.09 1.97 4.25
C LEU A 452 24.88 0.80 3.67
N HIS A 453 24.33 -0.41 3.68
CA HIS A 453 24.96 -1.57 3.07
C HIS A 453 24.98 -1.43 1.54
N GLU A 454 23.90 -0.94 0.94
CA GLU A 454 23.81 -0.61 -0.49
C GLU A 454 24.76 0.54 -0.87
N MET A 455 24.99 1.48 0.05
CA MET A 455 25.95 2.57 -0.11
C MET A 455 27.39 2.07 0.09
N LYS A 456 28.05 1.55 -0.96
CA LYS A 456 29.44 1.04 -0.95
C LYS A 456 30.55 2.05 -0.57
N SER A 457 30.21 3.19 0.05
CA SER A 457 31.15 4.25 0.43
C SER A 457 31.98 3.93 1.67
N SER A 458 33.23 4.39 1.71
CA SER A 458 34.08 4.38 2.90
C SER A 458 33.55 5.28 4.02
N ASN A 459 32.90 6.40 3.67
CA ASN A 459 32.39 7.39 4.64
C ASN A 459 31.28 6.84 5.55
N ALA A 460 30.53 5.84 5.09
CA ALA A 460 29.48 5.20 5.88
C ALA A 460 30.00 4.13 6.86
N GLN A 461 31.29 3.76 6.80
CA GLN A 461 31.84 2.66 7.59
C GLN A 461 31.75 2.85 9.12
N PRO A 462 32.06 4.03 9.69
CA PRO A 462 31.94 4.25 11.13
C PRO A 462 30.49 4.16 11.63
N LEU A 463 29.54 4.69 10.83
CA LEU A 463 28.12 4.63 11.14
C LEU A 463 27.59 3.20 11.01
N ARG A 464 28.01 2.43 9.99
CA ARG A 464 27.69 1.00 9.86
C ARG A 464 28.13 0.21 11.07
N GLU A 465 29.34 0.46 11.57
CA GLU A 465 29.86 -0.21 12.77
C GLU A 465 29.10 0.19 14.03
N ALA A 466 28.74 1.47 14.18
CA ALA A 466 27.92 1.94 15.29
C ALA A 466 26.53 1.28 15.29
N ILE A 467 25.87 1.20 14.13
CA ILE A 467 24.57 0.54 13.98
C ILE A 467 24.72 -0.96 14.26
N ARG A 468 25.78 -1.60 13.77
CA ARG A 468 26.06 -3.02 14.04
C ARG A 468 26.09 -3.30 15.55
N LEU A 469 26.77 -2.46 16.32
CA LEU A 469 26.85 -2.59 17.78
C LEU A 469 25.49 -2.35 18.47
N LEU A 470 24.70 -1.38 17.99
CA LEU A 470 23.35 -1.15 18.52
C LEU A 470 22.38 -2.26 18.16
N LEU A 471 22.50 -2.85 16.97
CA LEU A 471 21.73 -4.04 16.60
C LEU A 471 22.05 -5.17 17.58
N LEU A 472 23.34 -5.46 17.80
CA LEU A 472 23.78 -6.49 18.76
C LEU A 472 23.30 -6.26 20.20
N ASP A 473 23.14 -4.99 20.60
CA ASP A 473 22.61 -4.64 21.91
C ASP A 473 21.08 -4.82 22.00
N ARG A 474 20.34 -4.52 20.92
CA ARG A 474 18.87 -4.38 20.95
C ARG A 474 18.10 -5.60 20.44
N PHE A 475 18.58 -6.30 19.41
CA PHE A 475 17.83 -7.47 18.91
C PHE A 475 17.72 -8.63 19.93
N PRO A 476 18.64 -8.81 20.92
CA PRO A 476 18.46 -9.85 21.93
C PRO A 476 17.19 -9.67 22.78
N GLU A 477 16.67 -8.44 22.91
CA GLU A 477 15.47 -8.13 23.69
C GLU A 477 14.17 -8.40 22.94
N THR A 478 14.19 -8.50 21.60
CA THR A 478 12.96 -8.76 20.83
C THR A 478 12.57 -10.23 20.87
N SER A 479 11.27 -10.50 21.06
CA SER A 479 10.64 -11.81 20.86
C SER A 479 9.93 -11.93 19.51
N ASN A 480 9.95 -10.89 18.67
CA ASN A 480 9.23 -10.86 17.41
C ASN A 480 10.04 -11.51 16.28
N VAL A 481 9.72 -12.77 15.95
CA VAL A 481 10.38 -13.56 14.89
C VAL A 481 10.32 -12.87 13.51
N PRO A 482 9.18 -12.34 13.02
CA PRO A 482 9.14 -11.57 11.77
C PRO A 482 10.08 -10.35 11.73
N THR A 483 10.29 -9.69 12.87
CA THR A 483 11.22 -8.56 12.96
C THR A 483 12.66 -9.03 12.82
N LEU A 484 13.00 -10.17 13.44
CA LEU A 484 14.34 -10.77 13.33
C LEU A 484 14.63 -11.31 11.92
N THR A 485 13.65 -11.95 11.27
CA THR A 485 13.81 -12.43 9.88
C THR A 485 13.93 -11.28 8.90
N THR A 486 13.17 -10.20 9.05
CA THR A 486 13.37 -9.00 8.22
C THR A 486 14.70 -8.29 8.50
N LEU A 487 15.24 -8.41 9.72
CA LEU A 487 16.60 -7.95 10.03
C LEU A 487 17.65 -8.79 9.29
N MET A 488 17.50 -10.11 9.18
CA MET A 488 18.41 -10.94 8.37
C MET A 488 18.46 -10.45 6.92
N HIS A 489 17.32 -10.07 6.34
CA HIS A 489 17.26 -9.54 4.97
C HIS A 489 18.02 -8.21 4.83
N ALA A 490 17.94 -7.32 5.83
CA ALA A 490 18.64 -6.04 5.80
C ALA A 490 20.14 -6.15 6.09
N VAL A 491 20.56 -7.16 6.85
CA VAL A 491 21.96 -7.39 7.22
C VAL A 491 22.77 -7.86 6.00
N GLY A 492 22.20 -8.73 5.16
CA GLY A 492 22.88 -9.18 3.93
C GLY A 492 24.09 -10.08 4.18
N GLU A 493 24.67 -10.58 3.09
CA GLU A 493 25.74 -11.58 3.10
C GLU A 493 27.09 -11.03 3.57
N ASP A 494 27.44 -9.80 3.18
CA ASP A 494 28.75 -9.20 3.48
C ASP A 494 28.90 -8.76 4.95
N SER A 495 27.84 -8.89 5.75
CA SER A 495 27.87 -8.51 7.16
C SER A 495 28.80 -9.38 8.01
N PRO A 496 29.36 -8.82 9.10
CA PRO A 496 30.27 -9.56 9.98
C PRO A 496 29.66 -10.85 10.51
N LEU A 497 30.43 -11.95 10.45
CA LEU A 497 29.98 -13.29 10.82
C LEU A 497 29.39 -13.36 12.24
N GLU A 498 29.92 -12.56 13.16
CA GLU A 498 29.41 -12.48 14.53
C GLU A 498 27.95 -11.98 14.59
N LEU A 499 27.63 -10.92 13.83
CA LEU A 499 26.26 -10.41 13.76
C LEU A 499 25.31 -11.46 13.20
N LYS A 500 25.74 -12.13 12.11
CA LYS A 500 24.97 -13.19 11.46
C LYS A 500 24.69 -14.35 12.42
N LYS A 501 25.72 -14.82 13.14
CA LYS A 501 25.61 -15.93 14.10
C LYS A 501 24.72 -15.59 15.30
N GLN A 502 24.89 -14.42 15.90
CA GLN A 502 24.06 -14.02 17.04
C GLN A 502 22.59 -13.82 16.63
N LEU A 503 22.35 -13.26 15.45
CA LEU A 503 20.99 -13.09 14.92
C LEU A 503 20.31 -14.46 14.68
N ALA A 504 21.00 -15.40 14.04
CA ALA A 504 20.48 -16.76 13.85
C ALA A 504 20.28 -17.52 15.18
N SER A 505 21.21 -17.35 16.13
CA SER A 505 21.09 -17.96 17.47
C SER A 505 19.89 -17.40 18.24
N LYS A 506 19.63 -16.09 18.12
CA LYS A 506 18.47 -15.45 18.71
C LYS A 506 17.17 -15.96 18.09
N VAL A 507 17.08 -16.05 16.76
CA VAL A 507 15.92 -16.66 16.09
C VAL A 507 15.70 -18.09 16.57
N PHE A 508 16.77 -18.88 16.67
CA PHE A 508 16.70 -20.26 17.17
C PHE A 508 16.19 -20.37 18.62
N SER A 509 16.55 -19.42 19.49
CA SER A 509 16.05 -19.39 20.87
C SER A 509 14.52 -19.24 20.98
N LEU A 510 13.88 -18.73 19.92
CA LEU A 510 12.42 -18.55 19.82
C LEU A 510 11.74 -19.68 19.04
N SER A 511 12.43 -20.80 18.80
CA SER A 511 11.93 -21.91 17.97
C SER A 511 10.62 -22.53 18.44
N SER A 512 10.28 -22.43 19.72
CA SER A 512 9.00 -22.87 20.26
C SER A 512 7.82 -21.99 19.82
N GLU A 513 8.07 -20.76 19.36
CA GLU A 513 7.06 -19.76 19.02
C GLU A 513 6.82 -19.67 17.49
N PHE A 514 7.48 -20.51 16.70
CA PHE A 514 7.39 -20.44 15.23
C PHE A 514 5.99 -20.80 14.72
N THR A 515 5.49 -19.98 13.81
CA THR A 515 4.31 -20.26 12.99
C THR A 515 4.72 -20.95 11.68
N SER A 516 3.78 -21.57 10.97
CA SER A 516 4.06 -22.15 9.63
C SER A 516 4.60 -21.08 8.66
N ALA A 517 4.11 -19.85 8.73
CA ALA A 517 4.61 -18.74 7.94
C ALA A 517 6.09 -18.39 8.22
N ASP A 518 6.55 -18.54 9.47
CA ASP A 518 7.90 -18.15 9.86
C ASP A 518 8.99 -19.01 9.22
N HIS A 519 8.74 -20.31 9.03
CA HIS A 519 9.74 -21.24 8.48
C HIS A 519 10.27 -20.77 7.12
N PHE A 520 9.36 -20.33 6.23
CA PHE A 520 9.72 -19.80 4.92
C PHE A 520 10.62 -18.56 5.02
N TYR A 521 10.25 -17.60 5.86
CA TYR A 521 11.02 -16.36 6.04
C TYR A 521 12.37 -16.61 6.71
N ILE A 522 12.50 -17.64 7.54
CA ILE A 522 13.76 -18.05 8.15
C ILE A 522 14.71 -18.66 7.11
N PHE A 523 14.23 -19.55 6.23
CA PHE A 523 15.05 -20.08 5.12
C PHE A 523 15.56 -18.96 4.22
N SER A 524 14.66 -18.07 3.77
CA SER A 524 15.01 -16.90 2.96
C SER A 524 16.00 -15.98 3.68
N GLY A 525 15.78 -15.73 4.97
CA GLY A 525 16.65 -14.87 5.78
C GLY A 525 18.06 -15.43 5.94
N LEU A 526 18.19 -16.73 6.23
CA LEU A 526 19.48 -17.41 6.37
C LEU A 526 20.27 -17.44 5.06
N ALA A 527 19.56 -17.64 3.94
CA ALA A 527 20.15 -17.61 2.62
C ALA A 527 20.64 -16.21 2.24
N ASN A 528 19.85 -15.17 2.52
CA ASN A 528 20.24 -13.78 2.29
C ASN A 528 21.48 -13.35 3.08
N ILE A 529 21.71 -13.89 4.27
CA ILE A 529 22.95 -13.62 5.05
C ILE A 529 24.09 -14.61 4.74
N GLY A 530 23.86 -15.59 3.87
CA GLY A 530 24.84 -16.63 3.54
C GLY A 530 25.28 -17.45 4.75
N LEU A 531 24.38 -17.75 5.69
CA LEU A 531 24.70 -18.47 6.93
C LEU A 531 23.99 -19.83 7.01
N LYS A 532 24.79 -20.90 7.01
CA LYS A 532 24.33 -22.24 7.36
C LYS A 532 24.23 -22.41 8.88
N HIS A 533 23.06 -22.15 9.45
CA HIS A 533 22.77 -22.40 10.87
C HIS A 533 22.02 -23.73 11.07
N THR A 534 22.75 -24.85 11.10
CA THR A 534 22.20 -26.21 11.10
C THR A 534 21.08 -26.45 12.13
N PRO A 535 21.20 -26.10 13.43
CA PRO A 535 20.13 -26.35 14.40
C PRO A 535 18.81 -25.66 14.05
N LEU A 536 18.89 -24.45 13.48
CA LEU A 536 17.72 -23.67 13.10
C LEU A 536 17.08 -24.24 11.83
N LEU A 537 17.91 -24.59 10.85
CA LEU A 537 17.47 -25.23 9.61
C LEU A 537 16.83 -26.59 9.90
N ASP A 538 17.37 -27.40 10.81
CA ASP A 538 16.82 -28.70 11.18
C ASP A 538 15.44 -28.56 11.84
N THR A 539 15.29 -27.62 12.78
CA THR A 539 14.01 -27.33 13.42
C THR A 539 12.96 -26.86 12.41
N CYS A 540 13.31 -25.90 11.55
CA CYS A 540 12.42 -25.42 10.50
C CYS A 540 12.07 -26.53 9.49
N SER A 541 13.04 -27.36 9.11
CA SER A 541 12.84 -28.47 8.17
C SER A 541 11.85 -29.50 8.71
N LYS A 542 11.99 -29.88 9.99
CA LYS A 542 11.07 -30.81 10.64
C LYS A 542 9.64 -30.27 10.64
N LYS A 543 9.47 -29.00 11.06
CA LYS A 543 8.16 -28.37 11.15
C LYS A 543 7.51 -28.09 9.79
N LEU A 544 8.31 -27.74 8.79
CA LEU A 544 7.85 -27.56 7.41
C LEU A 544 7.40 -28.89 6.81
N ALA A 545 8.16 -29.98 7.02
CA ALA A 545 7.78 -31.31 6.56
C ALA A 545 6.48 -31.84 7.20
N GLU A 546 6.17 -31.44 8.44
CA GLU A 546 4.90 -31.78 9.12
C GLU A 546 3.67 -31.06 8.51
N ASN A 547 3.85 -29.90 7.85
CA ASN A 547 2.76 -29.01 7.42
C ASN A 547 2.88 -28.56 5.95
N LEU A 548 3.30 -29.44 5.04
CA LEU A 548 3.57 -29.08 3.65
C LEU A 548 2.37 -28.49 2.89
N HIS A 549 1.15 -28.86 3.28
CA HIS A 549 -0.11 -28.39 2.69
C HIS A 549 -0.37 -26.89 2.90
N ASP A 550 0.28 -26.25 3.88
CA ASP A 550 0.17 -24.80 4.13
C ASP A 550 0.99 -23.95 3.15
N TYR A 551 1.85 -24.57 2.33
CA TYR A 551 2.81 -23.87 1.48
C TYR A 551 2.42 -23.95 0.01
N SER A 552 2.47 -22.81 -0.68
CA SER A 552 2.35 -22.76 -2.13
C SER A 552 3.58 -23.36 -2.83
N PHE A 553 3.41 -23.78 -4.08
CA PHE A 553 4.52 -24.23 -4.94
C PHE A 553 5.71 -23.24 -4.93
N THR A 554 5.44 -21.94 -5.08
CA THR A 554 6.47 -20.91 -5.13
C THR A 554 7.26 -20.84 -3.83
N GLN A 555 6.60 -21.02 -2.69
CA GLN A 555 7.27 -21.04 -1.39
C GLN A 555 8.18 -22.27 -1.25
N LEU A 556 7.70 -23.46 -1.61
CA LEU A 556 8.49 -24.69 -1.55
C LEU A 556 9.69 -24.67 -2.52
N LEU A 557 9.51 -24.19 -3.75
CA LEU A 557 10.58 -23.99 -4.72
C LEU A 557 11.66 -23.05 -4.16
N THR A 558 11.24 -21.94 -3.53
CA THR A 558 12.16 -20.98 -2.92
C THR A 558 12.92 -21.59 -1.75
N VAL A 559 12.27 -22.41 -0.90
CA VAL A 559 12.94 -23.13 0.19
C VAL A 559 14.04 -24.05 -0.35
N LEU A 560 13.81 -24.77 -1.45
CA LEU A 560 14.84 -25.60 -2.09
C LEU A 560 16.02 -24.75 -2.59
N LYS A 561 15.75 -23.62 -3.26
CA LYS A 561 16.79 -22.68 -3.70
C LYS A 561 17.60 -22.12 -2.53
N CYS A 562 16.94 -21.72 -1.44
CA CYS A 562 17.60 -21.27 -0.21
C CYS A 562 18.48 -22.38 0.38
N CYS A 563 18.03 -23.64 0.37
CA CYS A 563 18.83 -24.78 0.83
C CYS A 563 20.10 -24.95 -0.02
N HIS A 564 20.01 -24.77 -1.34
CA HIS A 564 21.16 -24.80 -2.23
C HIS A 564 22.15 -23.67 -1.90
N GLU A 565 21.65 -22.43 -1.77
CA GLU A 565 22.44 -21.24 -1.44
C GLU A 565 23.24 -21.41 -0.14
N VAL A 566 22.60 -21.90 0.93
CA VAL A 566 23.29 -22.15 2.22
C VAL A 566 24.02 -23.49 2.30
N LYS A 567 24.06 -24.27 1.20
CA LYS A 567 24.66 -25.62 1.15
C LYS A 567 24.11 -26.54 2.26
N TYR A 568 22.81 -26.46 2.50
CA TYR A 568 22.07 -27.29 3.45
C TYR A 568 21.45 -28.49 2.73
N ARG A 569 21.70 -29.69 3.26
CA ARG A 569 21.15 -30.94 2.73
C ARG A 569 20.37 -31.66 3.81
N ASN A 570 19.07 -31.79 3.59
CA ASN A 570 18.18 -32.55 4.46
C ASN A 570 17.34 -33.48 3.60
N HIS A 571 17.75 -34.75 3.53
CA HIS A 571 17.07 -35.78 2.74
C HIS A 571 15.62 -35.98 3.16
N THR A 572 15.32 -35.87 4.46
CA THR A 572 13.94 -36.03 4.97
C THR A 572 13.04 -34.91 4.47
N LEU A 573 13.51 -33.66 4.51
CA LEU A 573 12.77 -32.52 3.97
C LEU A 573 12.57 -32.67 2.46
N PHE A 574 13.63 -33.00 1.72
CA PHE A 574 13.59 -33.08 0.26
C PHE A 574 12.68 -34.22 -0.22
N SER A 575 12.69 -35.37 0.46
CA SER A 575 11.78 -36.48 0.19
C SER A 575 10.32 -36.11 0.51
N SER A 576 10.06 -35.44 1.64
CA SER A 576 8.71 -34.99 1.97
C SER A 576 8.18 -33.97 0.95
N ILE A 577 9.02 -33.01 0.51
CA ILE A 577 8.67 -32.06 -0.55
C ILE A 577 8.43 -32.78 -1.88
N SER A 578 9.32 -33.71 -2.28
CA SER A 578 9.19 -34.56 -3.48
C SER A 578 7.83 -35.26 -3.51
N LYS A 579 7.48 -35.93 -2.42
CA LYS A 579 6.21 -36.63 -2.28
C LYS A 579 4.99 -35.70 -2.35
N HIS A 580 4.98 -34.61 -1.58
CA HIS A 580 3.88 -33.65 -1.61
C HIS A 580 3.69 -33.01 -3.00
N MET A 581 4.78 -32.80 -3.72
CA MET A 581 4.76 -32.30 -5.08
C MET A 581 4.23 -33.33 -6.07
N ALA A 582 4.59 -34.60 -5.91
CA ALA A 582 4.01 -35.70 -6.67
C ALA A 582 2.48 -35.78 -6.45
N ASP A 583 2.02 -35.66 -5.21
CA ASP A 583 0.59 -35.71 -4.86
C ASP A 583 -0.23 -34.54 -5.44
N THR A 584 0.42 -33.41 -5.77
CA THR A 584 -0.26 -32.17 -6.21
C THR A 584 -0.01 -31.82 -7.68
N ILE A 585 0.67 -32.68 -8.42
CA ILE A 585 1.18 -32.42 -9.77
C ILE A 585 0.08 -32.19 -10.83
N ASP A 586 -1.18 -32.59 -10.56
CA ASP A 586 -2.36 -32.29 -11.40
C ASP A 586 -2.75 -30.81 -11.38
N THR A 587 -2.37 -30.08 -10.34
CA THR A 587 -2.76 -28.68 -10.13
C THR A 587 -1.77 -27.68 -10.72
N TRP A 588 -0.71 -28.16 -11.37
CA TRP A 588 0.43 -27.35 -11.76
C TRP A 588 0.32 -26.84 -13.20
N ARG A 589 0.89 -25.66 -13.45
CA ARG A 589 1.13 -25.10 -14.78
C ARG A 589 2.36 -25.75 -15.41
N ASP A 590 2.37 -25.75 -16.73
CA ASP A 590 3.44 -26.36 -17.56
C ASP A 590 4.88 -25.91 -17.22
N GLN A 591 5.04 -24.68 -16.71
CA GLN A 591 6.35 -24.10 -16.37
C GLN A 591 6.87 -24.50 -14.98
N GLN A 592 6.04 -25.14 -14.12
CA GLN A 592 6.42 -25.43 -12.73
C GLN A 592 7.26 -26.71 -12.59
N VAL A 593 7.00 -27.73 -13.42
CA VAL A 593 7.75 -29.00 -13.40
C VAL A 593 9.25 -28.81 -13.69
N PRO A 594 9.66 -28.02 -14.71
CA PRO A 594 11.08 -27.78 -14.96
C PRO A 594 11.81 -27.04 -13.84
N GLU A 595 11.17 -26.02 -13.28
CA GLU A 595 11.77 -25.19 -12.23
C GLU A 595 12.10 -26.02 -10.98
N ILE A 596 11.21 -26.97 -10.62
CA ILE A 596 11.42 -27.79 -9.45
C ILE A 596 12.48 -28.88 -9.66
N LEU A 597 12.49 -29.51 -10.84
CA LEU A 597 13.50 -30.52 -11.16
C LEU A 597 14.90 -29.90 -11.19
N GLN A 598 15.02 -28.68 -11.74
CA GLN A 598 16.27 -27.92 -11.68
C GLN A 598 16.70 -27.64 -10.23
N ALA A 599 15.78 -27.24 -9.35
CA ALA A 599 16.11 -27.00 -7.95
C ALA A 599 16.61 -28.27 -7.23
N PHE A 600 16.00 -29.43 -7.50
CA PHE A 600 16.47 -30.72 -6.97
C PHE A 600 17.84 -31.13 -7.56
N GLU A 601 18.08 -30.86 -8.84
CA GLU A 601 19.38 -31.06 -9.51
C GLU A 601 20.49 -30.24 -8.84
N GLU A 602 20.24 -28.95 -8.61
CA GLU A 602 21.17 -28.03 -7.91
C GLU A 602 21.47 -28.53 -6.49
N LEU A 603 20.50 -29.16 -5.82
CA LEU A 603 20.67 -29.77 -4.50
C LEU A 603 21.41 -31.12 -4.52
N ASN A 604 21.61 -31.72 -5.70
CA ASN A 604 22.03 -33.11 -5.90
C ASN A 604 21.11 -34.10 -5.18
N PHE A 605 19.80 -33.88 -5.24
CA PHE A 605 18.79 -34.77 -4.69
C PHE A 605 17.96 -35.38 -5.82
N ARG A 606 17.67 -36.69 -5.72
CA ARG A 606 16.82 -37.40 -6.67
C ARG A 606 15.39 -37.49 -6.12
N PRO A 607 14.41 -36.77 -6.70
CA PRO A 607 13.02 -36.81 -6.24
C PRO A 607 12.30 -38.02 -6.87
N VAL A 608 12.54 -39.22 -6.32
CA VAL A 608 12.08 -40.49 -6.89
C VAL A 608 10.56 -40.50 -7.09
N GLU A 609 9.79 -40.11 -6.08
CA GLU A 609 8.33 -40.14 -6.12
C GLU A 609 7.76 -39.21 -7.19
N LEU A 610 8.35 -38.02 -7.35
CA LEU A 610 7.96 -37.06 -8.38
C LEU A 610 8.32 -37.57 -9.79
N LEU A 611 9.50 -38.17 -9.95
CA LEU A 611 9.96 -38.74 -11.21
C LEU A 611 9.08 -39.92 -11.66
N ASP A 612 8.66 -40.77 -10.72
CA ASP A 612 7.80 -41.92 -11.02
C ASP A 612 6.43 -41.48 -11.54
N VAL A 613 5.79 -40.49 -10.89
CA VAL A 613 4.50 -39.93 -11.36
C VAL A 613 4.65 -39.21 -12.71
N LEU A 614 5.77 -38.53 -12.94
CA LEU A 614 6.08 -37.94 -14.25
C LEU A 614 6.29 -39.00 -15.33
N ALA A 615 6.97 -40.12 -15.01
CA ALA A 615 7.17 -41.23 -15.93
C ALA A 615 5.84 -41.84 -16.36
N GLU A 616 4.96 -42.11 -15.39
CA GLU A 616 3.65 -42.71 -15.64
C GLU A 616 2.79 -41.83 -16.56
N ARG A 617 2.80 -40.51 -16.35
CA ARG A 617 2.10 -39.55 -17.22
C ARG A 617 2.64 -39.53 -18.66
N ILE A 618 3.95 -39.62 -18.83
CA ILE A 618 4.57 -39.66 -20.16
C ILE A 618 4.18 -40.93 -20.90
N ILE A 619 4.08 -42.05 -20.17
CA ILE A 619 3.64 -43.34 -20.72
C ILE A 619 2.14 -43.28 -21.12
N GLN A 620 1.30 -42.61 -20.32
CA GLN A 620 -0.15 -42.54 -20.54
C GLN A 620 -0.58 -41.60 -21.68
N ASP A 621 0.15 -40.51 -21.96
CA ASP A 621 -0.17 -39.56 -23.05
C ASP A 621 1.09 -39.11 -23.82
N PRO A 622 1.69 -40.00 -24.64
CA PRO A 622 2.92 -39.69 -25.36
C PRO A 622 2.74 -38.68 -26.51
N GLU A 623 1.51 -38.48 -27.02
CA GLU A 623 1.25 -37.67 -28.23
C GLU A 623 0.96 -36.19 -27.94
N ASN A 624 0.56 -35.82 -26.71
CA ASN A 624 0.31 -34.42 -26.32
C ASN A 624 1.44 -33.77 -25.50
N LEU A 625 2.60 -34.40 -25.37
CA LEU A 625 3.71 -33.82 -24.61
C LEU A 625 4.50 -32.78 -25.43
N PRO A 626 4.58 -31.51 -25.01
CA PRO A 626 5.48 -30.54 -25.63
C PRO A 626 6.92 -31.05 -25.55
N ILE A 627 7.69 -30.98 -26.64
CA ILE A 627 9.09 -31.45 -26.75
C ILE A 627 9.98 -30.95 -25.59
N ASN A 628 9.72 -29.73 -25.10
CA ASN A 628 10.41 -29.17 -23.95
C ASN A 628 10.14 -29.94 -22.64
N LYS A 629 8.92 -30.42 -22.41
CA LYS A 629 8.58 -31.26 -21.24
C LYS A 629 9.28 -32.61 -21.31
N LEU A 630 9.42 -33.19 -22.50
CA LEU A 630 10.16 -34.43 -22.73
C LEU A 630 11.66 -34.24 -22.44
N LEU A 631 12.28 -33.15 -22.94
CA LEU A 631 13.69 -32.82 -22.66
C LEU A 631 13.97 -32.60 -21.17
N ILE A 632 13.04 -31.95 -20.46
CA ILE A 632 13.15 -31.68 -19.02
C ILE A 632 12.98 -32.98 -18.22
N ALA A 633 12.02 -33.84 -18.58
CA ALA A 633 11.88 -35.15 -17.98
C ALA A 633 13.11 -36.02 -18.23
N LEU A 634 13.61 -36.08 -19.47
CA LEU A 634 14.84 -36.77 -19.84
C LEU A 634 16.07 -36.23 -19.10
N ARG A 635 16.14 -34.92 -18.86
CA ARG A 635 17.19 -34.32 -18.01
C ARG A 635 17.08 -34.80 -16.56
N GLY A 636 15.88 -34.81 -16.00
CA GLY A 636 15.61 -35.39 -14.67
C GLY A 636 15.98 -36.88 -14.57
N PHE A 637 15.69 -37.67 -15.61
CA PHE A 637 16.13 -39.08 -15.70
C PHE A 637 17.63 -39.21 -15.96
N SER A 638 18.28 -38.27 -16.65
CA SER A 638 19.73 -38.28 -16.87
C SER A 638 20.56 -38.02 -15.61
N MET A 639 19.95 -37.44 -14.56
CA MET A 639 20.55 -37.40 -13.22
C MET A 639 20.76 -38.81 -12.64
N ALA A 640 20.10 -39.84 -13.19
CA ALA A 640 20.23 -41.24 -12.82
C ALA A 640 21.30 -41.95 -13.68
N ASN A 641 22.58 -41.61 -13.51
CA ASN A 641 23.64 -42.55 -13.89
C ASN A 641 23.82 -43.62 -12.79
N HIS A 642 22.84 -44.53 -12.69
CA HIS A 642 23.03 -45.99 -12.50
C HIS A 642 21.68 -46.73 -12.34
N ASP A 643 21.49 -47.74 -13.19
CA ASP A 643 20.54 -48.87 -13.18
C ASP A 643 19.02 -48.61 -13.33
N LEU A 644 18.61 -48.39 -14.57
CA LEU A 644 17.31 -48.79 -15.15
C LEU A 644 17.21 -50.33 -15.29
N LYS A 645 17.37 -51.09 -14.19
CA LYS A 645 17.28 -52.57 -14.24
C LYS A 645 15.94 -53.17 -13.82
N ASP A 646 15.03 -52.40 -13.24
CA ASP A 646 13.78 -52.96 -12.70
C ASP A 646 12.50 -52.34 -13.27
N ILE A 647 12.54 -51.79 -14.50
CA ILE A 647 11.29 -51.65 -15.26
C ILE A 647 11.03 -53.02 -15.88
N LYS A 648 10.27 -53.84 -15.17
CA LYS A 648 9.65 -55.04 -15.73
C LYS A 648 8.89 -54.63 -16.98
N THR A 649 9.32 -55.20 -18.10
CA THR A 649 8.56 -55.25 -19.33
C THR A 649 7.22 -55.92 -19.08
N GLU A 650 6.15 -55.14 -19.13
CA GLU A 650 4.82 -55.55 -19.59
C GLU A 650 4.12 -54.36 -20.23
#